data_AF-A0A926TZE2-F1
#
_entry.id   AF-A0A926TZE2-F1
#
_cell.length_a   1.000
_cell.length_b   1.000
_cell.length_c   1.000
_cell.angle_alpha   90.00
_cell.angle_beta   90.00
_cell.angle_gamma   90.00
#
_symmetry.space_group_name_H-M   'P 1'
#
loop_
_entity.id
_entity.type
_entity.pdbx_description
1 polymer ?
#
loop_
_entity_poly.entity_id
_entity_poly.type
_entity_poly.pdbx_seq_one_letter_code
_entity_poly.pdbx_strand_id
1 'polypeptide(L)'
;MSDGWIVALQKNLWSRKILQVVNIRPEEVERTILLFAFYTATSIGVLWLEISAAALFLGEYGAESLPWIYIASAGIGTGLGFFYSLLQKLLPLRRVLVLTAVLMALPLLLFRLEISPALLGGYSVFLMRLWLEAVYVLNELNTSITANQLFNIREIKRTYPIISSGILVADVLSGVSLPILRSIIGLENIILLASLMLLVGAGILAYISQTYQQFFPDSRRRLLEDPPESAARRLRGPLQRYVILLVAFFVMVQVLWLLIDFQYLSQLEASLNVRVEDIADFLALFSSILGLFELLTQWFISSRAIERLGVFIVATIPPALIVAVSFLSLTRLIDLFLGLILLKFLDELLRYTLLASTGPVLFQPVPDDQRSRVQSIVRGIAEPLSTGLTGLGMLATIWLCQYLLPAGTQAQLHRIQSFVFVGYIGLFAAIWLGTVLMLRSRYTGLLVLSAERGDLSLADVDPRSLRRAVLDTLERPGAEADKASSIELLSFLDAKAVGDVLAPMLPNLTPTLQRQALEEMLKHPNSIYLDRVRALLSQPLTPEVFALALRYVWLTDADPDLTPLQGYLQPTVDPAVRGTAASLLLRRGDAQQKAIATDTLRRMLTHDRERERVMGCRALGEAQYLQALRLYIKPLLQDSSLRVRCAMLEAIAATHSEEYYPSLLRGLQYKSTRDAALHALVRLDNDAIPLLVKLAEDPYQPELVRTYALTAMGQIGSVEALNALVSQLMTAWGSTRRNILRILVKLPQETGIDAVSDILGRNGVESLIQQEILFVGQLYAAIVDFDIEDGNREVALLVRALRDQQTDSIERLFLLMRLLYHPNSAIQAAAFNLESNSPDFMARGLEILDNTIDIASKRTLLVLLDRRSDRDKLQSISEAIGYQAMSPSQRLRHLLELRYFLSDWTLACCFHLARRYRWSLTTEQTLAGLRHPTGFVRESVLTYLKVASPRSLIDLLPRLKADPDRIVSAQVETLMAEFNLAVDLSRNNGHRSNGAGYKNVPT
;
A
#
# COMPACT_ATOMS: atom_id res chain seq x y z
N MET A 1 -35.75 -15.81 -7.75
CA MET A 1 -35.59 -16.81 -6.67
C MET A 1 -34.33 -16.57 -5.82
N SER A 2 -33.63 -15.43 -5.94
CA SER A 2 -32.36 -15.14 -5.25
C SER A 2 -32.50 -14.72 -3.78
N ASP A 3 -33.54 -13.96 -3.43
CA ASP A 3 -33.56 -13.28 -2.13
C ASP A 3 -33.99 -14.20 -0.96
N GLY A 4 -34.78 -15.25 -1.24
CA GLY A 4 -35.28 -16.17 -0.22
C GLY A 4 -34.23 -17.09 0.40
N TRP A 5 -33.23 -17.51 -0.38
CA TRP A 5 -32.19 -18.43 0.07
C TRP A 5 -31.11 -17.75 0.91
N ILE A 6 -30.74 -16.51 0.56
CA ILE A 6 -29.76 -15.70 1.31
C ILE A 6 -30.31 -15.36 2.71
N VAL A 7 -31.61 -15.02 2.79
CA VAL A 7 -32.29 -14.75 4.07
C VAL A 7 -32.42 -16.01 4.93
N ALA A 8 -32.58 -17.19 4.34
CA ALA A 8 -32.61 -18.46 5.07
C ALA A 8 -31.23 -18.86 5.63
N LEU A 9 -30.15 -18.66 4.86
CA LEU A 9 -28.77 -18.90 5.29
C LEU A 9 -28.31 -17.94 6.39
N GLN A 10 -28.83 -16.71 6.42
CA GLN A 10 -28.55 -15.73 7.47
C GLN A 10 -29.19 -16.06 8.82
N LYS A 11 -30.28 -16.84 8.87
CA LYS A 11 -31.01 -17.16 10.11
C LYS A 11 -30.43 -18.36 10.88
N ASN A 12 -29.70 -19.27 10.23
CA ASN A 12 -29.14 -20.44 10.89
C ASN A 12 -27.73 -20.16 11.49
N LEU A 13 -27.56 -20.38 12.80
CA LEU A 13 -26.27 -20.21 13.50
C LEU A 13 -25.18 -21.19 13.00
N TRP A 14 -25.59 -22.37 12.53
CA TRP A 14 -24.69 -23.39 11.99
C TRP A 14 -24.09 -23.02 10.63
N SER A 15 -24.89 -22.43 9.73
CA SER A 15 -24.39 -21.95 8.44
C SER A 15 -23.40 -20.80 8.62
N ARG A 16 -23.62 -19.89 9.58
CA ARG A 16 -22.66 -18.82 9.88
C ARG A 16 -21.32 -19.34 10.41
N LYS A 17 -21.33 -20.36 11.28
CA LYS A 17 -20.10 -20.98 11.78
C LYS A 17 -19.32 -21.69 10.68
N ILE A 18 -20.00 -22.40 9.78
CA ILE A 18 -19.35 -23.07 8.64
C ILE A 18 -18.76 -22.01 7.67
N LEU A 19 -19.49 -20.94 7.37
CA LEU A 19 -18.99 -19.85 6.52
C LEU A 19 -17.78 -19.12 7.13
N GLN A 20 -17.72 -18.99 8.46
CA GLN A 20 -16.56 -18.43 9.17
C GLN A 20 -15.35 -19.38 9.15
N VAL A 21 -15.55 -20.68 9.29
CA VAL A 21 -14.47 -21.69 9.20
C VAL A 21 -13.88 -21.73 7.79
N VAL A 22 -14.74 -21.60 6.78
CA VAL A 22 -14.37 -21.66 5.36
C VAL A 22 -13.97 -20.28 4.80
N ASN A 23 -14.06 -19.22 5.62
CA ASN A 23 -13.66 -17.84 5.29
C ASN A 23 -14.33 -17.27 4.02
N ILE A 24 -15.56 -17.69 3.71
CA ILE A 24 -16.35 -17.17 2.57
C ILE A 24 -17.36 -16.11 3.05
N ARG A 25 -17.49 -15.00 2.32
CA ARG A 25 -18.51 -13.97 2.62
C ARG A 25 -19.91 -14.43 2.19
N PRO A 26 -21.00 -14.04 2.89
CA PRO A 26 -22.36 -14.43 2.52
C PRO A 26 -22.75 -14.10 1.07
N GLU A 27 -22.25 -12.97 0.56
CA GLU A 27 -22.42 -12.47 -0.81
C GLU A 27 -21.59 -13.20 -1.88
N GLU A 28 -20.65 -14.06 -1.46
CA GLU A 28 -19.78 -14.87 -2.33
C GLU A 28 -20.25 -16.33 -2.41
N VAL A 29 -21.14 -16.78 -1.51
CA VAL A 29 -21.53 -18.19 -1.36
C VAL A 29 -22.16 -18.74 -2.64
N GLU A 30 -23.15 -18.04 -3.18
CA GLU A 30 -23.88 -18.50 -4.37
C GLU A 30 -22.95 -18.64 -5.58
N ARG A 31 -22.14 -17.61 -5.86
CA ARG A 31 -21.14 -17.61 -6.93
C ARG A 31 -20.14 -18.77 -6.78
N THR A 32 -19.69 -19.01 -5.55
CA THR A 32 -18.69 -20.05 -5.24
C THR A 32 -19.27 -21.44 -5.45
N ILE A 33 -20.48 -21.71 -4.96
CA ILE A 33 -21.16 -23.00 -5.12
C ILE A 33 -21.48 -23.28 -6.59
N LEU A 34 -21.96 -22.28 -7.33
CA LEU A 34 -22.27 -22.42 -8.75
C LEU A 34 -21.01 -22.74 -9.57
N LEU A 35 -19.89 -22.05 -9.31
CA LEU A 35 -18.64 -22.32 -10.01
C LEU A 35 -18.03 -23.67 -9.60
N PHE A 36 -18.16 -24.07 -8.33
CA PHE A 36 -17.82 -25.41 -7.85
C PHE A 36 -18.64 -26.49 -8.55
N ALA A 37 -19.96 -26.29 -8.68
CA ALA A 37 -20.84 -27.24 -9.36
C ALA A 37 -20.52 -27.35 -10.86
N PHE A 38 -20.24 -26.22 -11.53
CA PHE A 38 -19.73 -26.19 -12.91
C PHE A 38 -18.47 -27.03 -13.05
N TYR A 39 -17.45 -26.74 -12.24
CA TYR A 39 -16.14 -27.39 -12.36
C TYR A 39 -16.21 -28.87 -12.01
N THR A 40 -17.01 -29.25 -11.00
CA THR A 40 -17.23 -30.66 -10.65
C THR A 40 -17.95 -31.39 -11.78
N ALA A 41 -19.02 -30.82 -12.34
CA ALA A 41 -19.79 -31.47 -13.41
C ALA A 41 -18.97 -31.65 -14.69
N THR A 42 -18.20 -30.63 -15.10
CA THR A 42 -17.33 -30.78 -16.27
C THR A 42 -16.23 -31.80 -16.02
N SER A 43 -15.56 -31.76 -14.85
CA SER A 43 -14.51 -32.71 -14.50
C SER A 43 -15.01 -34.16 -14.45
N ILE A 44 -16.22 -34.44 -13.93
CA ILE A 44 -16.81 -35.81 -13.99
C ILE A 44 -16.90 -36.29 -15.44
N GLY A 45 -17.38 -35.43 -16.34
CA GLY A 45 -17.47 -35.75 -17.76
C GLY A 45 -16.10 -36.01 -18.41
N VAL A 46 -15.10 -35.18 -18.09
CA VAL A 46 -13.72 -35.37 -18.59
C VAL A 46 -13.11 -36.67 -18.07
N LEU A 47 -13.28 -37.01 -16.80
CA LEU A 47 -12.69 -38.21 -16.18
C LEU A 47 -13.33 -39.50 -16.70
N TRP A 48 -14.66 -39.52 -16.89
CA TRP A 48 -15.31 -40.65 -17.56
C TRP A 48 -14.83 -40.83 -18.99
N LEU A 49 -14.64 -39.73 -19.72
CA LEU A 49 -14.06 -39.76 -21.05
C LEU A 49 -12.61 -40.28 -21.01
N GLU A 50 -11.81 -39.86 -20.04
CA GLU A 50 -10.43 -40.29 -19.88
C GLU A 50 -10.32 -41.80 -19.68
N ILE A 51 -11.02 -42.34 -18.69
CA ILE A 51 -10.96 -43.77 -18.37
C ILE A 51 -11.47 -44.60 -19.54
N SER A 52 -12.58 -44.17 -20.16
CA SER A 52 -13.17 -44.88 -21.32
C SER A 52 -12.27 -44.79 -22.56
N ALA A 53 -11.72 -43.62 -22.86
CA ALA A 53 -10.85 -43.42 -24.01
C ALA A 53 -9.50 -44.12 -23.84
N ALA A 54 -8.94 -44.13 -22.63
CA ALA A 54 -7.71 -44.87 -22.32
C ALA A 54 -7.91 -46.38 -22.53
N ALA A 55 -8.99 -46.96 -21.99
CA ALA A 55 -9.30 -48.38 -22.17
C ALA A 55 -9.54 -48.74 -23.65
N LEU A 56 -10.39 -47.99 -24.36
CA LEU A 56 -10.68 -48.22 -25.79
C LEU A 56 -9.43 -48.05 -26.66
N PHE A 57 -8.58 -47.08 -26.36
CA PHE A 57 -7.33 -46.85 -27.08
C PHE A 57 -6.33 -48.00 -26.89
N LEU A 58 -6.16 -48.47 -25.65
CA LEU A 58 -5.31 -49.63 -25.36
C LEU A 58 -5.82 -50.89 -26.07
N GLY A 59 -7.14 -51.08 -26.14
CA GLY A 59 -7.74 -52.22 -26.84
C GLY A 59 -7.50 -52.25 -28.35
N GLU A 60 -7.50 -51.08 -29.01
CA GLU A 60 -7.44 -50.98 -30.48
C GLU A 60 -6.01 -50.75 -31.01
N TYR A 61 -5.22 -49.90 -30.33
CA TYR A 61 -3.91 -49.46 -30.81
C TYR A 61 -2.72 -49.86 -29.92
N GLY A 62 -2.99 -50.37 -28.71
CA GLY A 62 -1.97 -50.69 -27.71
C GLY A 62 -1.21 -49.48 -27.18
N ALA A 63 -0.50 -49.64 -26.07
CA ALA A 63 0.22 -48.57 -25.39
C ALA A 63 1.40 -48.02 -26.20
N GLU A 64 2.02 -48.85 -27.07
CA GLU A 64 3.17 -48.42 -27.90
C GLU A 64 2.84 -47.27 -28.86
N SER A 65 1.56 -47.02 -29.14
CA SER A 65 1.08 -45.95 -30.00
C SER A 65 0.83 -44.61 -29.26
N LEU A 66 0.83 -44.60 -27.93
CA LEU A 66 0.66 -43.38 -27.11
C LEU A 66 1.64 -42.24 -27.44
N PRO A 67 2.93 -42.49 -27.75
CA PRO A 67 3.85 -41.42 -28.13
C PRO A 67 3.39 -40.58 -29.33
N TRP A 68 2.61 -41.16 -30.26
CA TRP A 68 2.02 -40.41 -31.37
C TRP A 68 0.97 -39.40 -30.91
N ILE A 69 0.20 -39.73 -29.87
CA ILE A 69 -0.74 -38.80 -29.23
C ILE A 69 0.03 -37.66 -28.57
N TYR A 70 1.15 -37.95 -27.89
CA TYR A 70 1.97 -36.90 -27.25
C TYR A 70 2.60 -35.94 -28.27
N ILE A 71 3.02 -36.45 -29.42
CA ILE A 71 3.53 -35.59 -30.52
C ILE A 71 2.40 -34.74 -31.09
N ALA A 72 1.22 -35.32 -31.32
CA ALA A 72 0.07 -34.61 -31.85
C ALA A 72 -0.52 -33.57 -30.85
N SER A 73 -0.50 -33.86 -29.55
CA SER A 73 -1.01 -32.98 -28.50
C SER A 73 -0.19 -31.69 -28.37
N ALA A 74 1.12 -31.74 -28.59
CA ALA A 74 1.99 -30.56 -28.63
C ALA A 74 1.53 -29.52 -29.68
N GLY A 75 1.10 -29.98 -30.85
CA GLY A 75 0.54 -29.12 -31.89
C GLY A 75 -0.85 -28.57 -31.55
N ILE A 76 -1.71 -29.43 -30.98
CA ILE A 76 -3.09 -29.08 -30.63
C ILE A 76 -3.15 -28.05 -29.50
N GLY A 77 -2.37 -28.21 -28.43
CA GLY A 77 -2.36 -27.26 -27.31
C GLY A 77 -2.01 -25.83 -27.76
N THR A 78 -0.99 -25.70 -28.62
CA THR A 78 -0.58 -24.42 -29.21
C THR A 78 -1.68 -23.84 -30.13
N GLY A 79 -2.29 -24.68 -30.95
CA GLY A 79 -3.35 -24.29 -31.88
C GLY A 79 -4.65 -23.84 -31.19
N LEU A 80 -5.06 -24.53 -30.11
CA LEU A 80 -6.27 -24.21 -29.35
C LEU A 80 -6.16 -22.86 -28.63
N GLY A 81 -4.99 -22.52 -28.08
CA GLY A 81 -4.77 -21.20 -27.49
C GLY A 81 -4.96 -20.06 -28.50
N PHE A 82 -4.45 -20.24 -29.73
CA PHE A 82 -4.66 -19.30 -30.83
C PHE A 82 -6.14 -19.24 -31.24
N PHE A 83 -6.80 -20.39 -31.39
CA PHE A 83 -8.21 -20.47 -31.74
C PHE A 83 -9.11 -19.81 -30.70
N TYR A 84 -8.85 -20.05 -29.41
CA TYR A 84 -9.58 -19.43 -28.31
C TYR A 84 -9.43 -17.90 -28.33
N SER A 85 -8.21 -17.41 -28.58
CA SER A 85 -7.93 -15.97 -28.76
C SER A 85 -8.68 -15.39 -29.96
N LEU A 86 -8.72 -16.11 -31.09
CA LEU A 86 -9.49 -15.71 -32.28
C LEU A 86 -10.99 -15.63 -31.96
N LEU A 87 -11.53 -16.59 -31.22
CA LEU A 87 -12.93 -16.61 -30.82
C LEU A 87 -13.30 -15.42 -29.92
N GLN A 88 -12.39 -14.99 -29.04
CA GLN A 88 -12.53 -13.76 -28.24
C GLN A 88 -12.47 -12.45 -29.06
N LYS A 89 -11.87 -12.48 -30.24
CA LYS A 89 -11.90 -11.34 -31.18
C LYS A 89 -13.27 -11.23 -31.88
N LEU A 90 -13.87 -12.37 -32.20
CA LEU A 90 -15.10 -12.45 -32.99
C LEU A 90 -16.37 -12.36 -32.13
N LEU A 91 -16.36 -12.91 -30.92
CA LEU A 91 -17.51 -13.05 -30.04
C LEU A 91 -17.28 -12.41 -28.66
N PRO A 92 -18.34 -11.90 -27.99
CA PRO A 92 -18.27 -11.48 -26.59
C PRO A 92 -17.82 -12.61 -25.67
N LEU A 93 -17.06 -12.31 -24.61
CA LEU A 93 -16.45 -13.31 -23.73
C LEU A 93 -17.46 -14.32 -23.19
N ARG A 94 -18.65 -13.83 -22.81
CA ARG A 94 -19.77 -14.67 -22.36
C ARG A 94 -20.17 -15.75 -23.36
N ARG A 95 -20.23 -15.42 -24.66
CA ARG A 95 -20.56 -16.39 -25.70
C ARG A 95 -19.40 -17.34 -25.96
N VAL A 96 -18.16 -16.84 -25.88
CA VAL A 96 -16.96 -17.67 -26.03
C VAL A 96 -16.94 -18.77 -24.97
N LEU A 97 -17.12 -18.42 -23.69
CA LEU A 97 -17.08 -19.37 -22.56
C LEU A 97 -18.13 -20.49 -22.70
N VAL A 98 -19.37 -20.13 -23.06
CA VAL A 98 -20.44 -21.12 -23.24
C VAL A 98 -20.22 -21.94 -24.51
N LEU A 99 -19.83 -21.29 -25.61
CA LEU A 99 -19.58 -21.98 -26.89
C LEU A 99 -18.43 -22.98 -26.77
N THR A 100 -17.34 -22.64 -26.09
CA THR A 100 -16.20 -23.55 -25.89
C THR A 100 -16.60 -24.73 -25.00
N ALA A 101 -17.41 -24.51 -23.95
CA ALA A 101 -17.95 -25.60 -23.13
C ALA A 101 -18.86 -26.55 -23.93
N VAL A 102 -19.68 -26.03 -24.84
CA VAL A 102 -20.50 -26.85 -25.75
C VAL A 102 -19.64 -27.57 -26.79
N LEU A 103 -18.62 -26.90 -27.34
CA LEU A 103 -17.69 -27.48 -28.30
C LEU A 103 -16.89 -28.64 -27.69
N MET A 104 -16.60 -28.62 -26.38
CA MET A 104 -15.97 -29.76 -25.69
C MET A 104 -16.85 -31.02 -25.74
N ALA A 105 -18.17 -30.87 -25.65
CA ALA A 105 -19.12 -31.98 -25.55
C ALA A 105 -19.58 -32.54 -26.90
N LEU A 106 -19.72 -31.70 -27.92
CA LEU A 106 -20.35 -32.05 -29.21
C LEU A 106 -19.58 -33.14 -30.00
N PRO A 107 -18.24 -33.12 -30.11
CA PRO A 107 -17.48 -34.16 -30.84
C PRO A 107 -17.64 -35.55 -30.23
N LEU A 108 -17.91 -35.65 -28.92
CA LEU A 108 -18.11 -36.94 -28.24
C LEU A 108 -19.37 -37.66 -28.75
N LEU A 109 -20.40 -36.91 -29.15
CA LEU A 109 -21.60 -37.48 -29.76
C LEU A 109 -21.29 -38.07 -31.14
N LEU A 110 -20.43 -37.40 -31.91
CA LEU A 110 -19.99 -37.85 -33.23
C LEU A 110 -19.12 -39.11 -33.12
N PHE A 111 -18.16 -39.12 -32.20
CA PHE A 111 -17.33 -40.30 -31.96
C PHE A 111 -18.17 -41.53 -31.58
N ARG A 112 -19.24 -41.37 -30.79
CA ARG A 112 -20.14 -42.50 -30.49
C ARG A 112 -20.80 -43.08 -31.73
N LEU A 113 -21.27 -42.24 -32.65
CA LEU A 113 -21.95 -42.66 -33.88
C LEU A 113 -20.98 -43.36 -34.84
N GLU A 114 -19.73 -42.89 -34.91
CA GLU A 114 -18.68 -43.39 -35.81
C GLU A 114 -17.97 -44.67 -35.34
N ILE A 115 -18.10 -45.05 -34.07
CA ILE A 115 -17.58 -46.33 -33.54
C ILE A 115 -18.34 -47.55 -34.13
N SER A 116 -19.53 -47.35 -34.72
CA SER A 116 -20.37 -48.45 -35.21
C SER A 116 -19.92 -49.12 -36.55
N PRO A 117 -19.36 -48.41 -37.56
CA PRO A 117 -18.74 -49.05 -38.73
C PRO A 117 -17.26 -49.45 -38.50
N ALA A 118 -16.94 -50.73 -38.73
CA ALA A 118 -15.62 -51.35 -38.47
C ALA A 118 -14.40 -50.71 -39.20
N LEU A 119 -14.61 -49.88 -40.24
CA LEU A 119 -13.53 -49.21 -40.98
C LEU A 119 -13.16 -47.82 -40.44
N LEU A 120 -14.07 -47.15 -39.71
CA LEU A 120 -13.85 -45.81 -39.14
C LEU A 120 -13.62 -45.85 -37.61
N GLY A 121 -13.94 -46.98 -36.97
CA GLY A 121 -13.81 -47.18 -35.52
C GLY A 121 -12.41 -46.87 -34.99
N GLY A 122 -11.35 -47.39 -35.62
CA GLY A 122 -9.97 -47.08 -35.22
C GLY A 122 -9.68 -45.58 -35.22
N TYR A 123 -9.93 -44.90 -36.35
CA TYR A 123 -9.68 -43.44 -36.44
C TYR A 123 -10.45 -42.65 -35.38
N SER A 124 -11.69 -43.07 -35.06
CA SER A 124 -12.51 -42.43 -34.03
C SER A 124 -11.90 -42.57 -32.62
N VAL A 125 -11.32 -43.72 -32.28
CA VAL A 125 -10.67 -43.98 -30.97
C VAL A 125 -9.40 -43.15 -30.83
N PHE A 126 -8.58 -43.06 -31.89
CA PHE A 126 -7.39 -42.22 -31.91
C PHE A 126 -7.74 -40.73 -31.77
N LEU A 127 -8.71 -40.24 -32.56
CA LEU A 127 -9.18 -38.85 -32.51
C LEU A 127 -9.84 -38.51 -31.18
N MET A 128 -10.55 -39.45 -30.55
CA MET A 128 -11.15 -39.27 -29.24
C MET A 128 -10.09 -39.10 -28.15
N ARG A 129 -9.06 -39.95 -28.13
CA ARG A 129 -7.95 -39.81 -27.18
C ARG A 129 -7.17 -38.52 -27.40
N LEU A 130 -7.02 -38.08 -28.65
CA LEU A 130 -6.43 -36.79 -28.99
C LEU A 130 -7.33 -35.60 -28.59
N TRP A 131 -8.64 -35.74 -28.70
CA TRP A 131 -9.63 -34.73 -28.29
C TRP A 131 -9.69 -34.57 -26.77
N LEU A 132 -9.46 -35.64 -26.00
CA LEU A 132 -9.36 -35.56 -24.54
C LEU A 132 -8.31 -34.52 -24.09
N GLU A 133 -7.14 -34.50 -24.73
CA GLU A 133 -6.09 -33.49 -24.46
C GLU A 133 -6.59 -32.06 -24.74
N ALA A 134 -7.35 -31.87 -25.82
CA ALA A 134 -7.98 -30.60 -26.14
C ALA A 134 -9.01 -30.18 -25.08
N VAL A 135 -9.82 -31.13 -24.60
CA VAL A 135 -10.83 -30.92 -23.58
C VAL A 135 -10.19 -30.49 -22.25
N TYR A 136 -9.08 -31.09 -21.84
CA TYR A 136 -8.34 -30.68 -20.65
C TYR A 136 -7.91 -29.21 -20.70
N VAL A 137 -7.26 -28.81 -21.78
CA VAL A 137 -6.80 -27.42 -21.99
C VAL A 137 -7.98 -26.44 -21.99
N LEU A 138 -9.06 -26.76 -22.71
CA LEU A 138 -10.23 -25.89 -22.81
C LEU A 138 -11.00 -25.79 -21.47
N ASN A 139 -11.10 -26.87 -20.70
CA ASN A 139 -11.74 -26.88 -19.38
C ASN A 139 -10.98 -25.99 -18.39
N GLU A 140 -9.65 -26.09 -18.35
CA GLU A 140 -8.81 -25.27 -17.48
C GLU A 140 -8.93 -23.78 -17.84
N LEU A 141 -8.85 -23.44 -19.13
CA LEU A 141 -9.00 -22.07 -19.61
C LEU A 141 -10.37 -21.48 -19.24
N ASN A 142 -11.45 -22.22 -19.51
CA ASN A 142 -12.81 -21.78 -19.18
C ASN A 142 -13.00 -21.58 -17.68
N THR A 143 -12.51 -22.49 -16.85
CA THR A 143 -12.62 -22.40 -15.39
C THR A 143 -11.84 -21.21 -14.84
N SER A 144 -10.58 -21.06 -15.27
CA SER A 144 -9.70 -19.98 -14.81
C SER A 144 -10.21 -18.60 -15.23
N ILE A 145 -10.64 -18.45 -16.48
CA ILE A 145 -11.17 -17.16 -16.98
C ILE A 145 -12.48 -16.82 -16.28
N THR A 146 -13.37 -17.80 -16.09
CA THR A 146 -14.64 -17.59 -15.38
C THR A 146 -14.39 -17.18 -13.93
N ALA A 147 -13.47 -17.86 -13.22
CA ALA A 147 -13.09 -17.50 -11.86
C ALA A 147 -12.53 -16.05 -11.78
N ASN A 148 -11.65 -15.69 -12.72
CA ASN A 148 -11.05 -14.35 -12.78
C ASN A 148 -12.05 -13.21 -13.08
N GLN A 149 -13.17 -13.52 -13.73
CA GLN A 149 -14.23 -12.53 -13.98
C GLN A 149 -15.22 -12.42 -12.81
N LEU A 150 -15.57 -13.55 -12.18
CA LEU A 150 -16.56 -13.59 -11.10
C LEU A 150 -16.05 -13.09 -9.75
N PHE A 151 -14.74 -13.16 -9.52
CA PHE A 151 -14.12 -12.92 -8.22
C PHE A 151 -12.94 -11.97 -8.35
N ASN A 152 -12.83 -11.04 -7.41
CA ASN A 152 -11.63 -10.20 -7.28
C ASN A 152 -10.44 -11.03 -6.77
N ILE A 153 -9.20 -10.53 -6.94
CA ILE A 153 -7.95 -11.22 -6.53
C ILE A 153 -8.03 -11.77 -5.09
N ARG A 154 -8.63 -11.00 -4.18
CA ARG A 154 -8.84 -11.39 -2.78
C ARG A 154 -9.92 -12.43 -2.57
N GLU A 155 -11.00 -12.34 -3.34
CA GLU A 155 -12.10 -13.30 -3.30
C GLU A 155 -11.60 -14.65 -3.83
N ILE A 156 -10.90 -14.65 -4.98
CA ILE A 156 -10.27 -15.84 -5.58
C ILE A 156 -9.35 -16.54 -4.57
N LYS A 157 -8.45 -15.81 -3.89
CA LYS A 157 -7.56 -16.43 -2.88
C LYS A 157 -8.31 -17.21 -1.78
N ARG A 158 -9.55 -16.81 -1.45
CA ARG A 158 -10.39 -17.49 -0.44
C ARG A 158 -11.30 -18.56 -1.04
N THR A 159 -11.92 -18.30 -2.19
CA THR A 159 -12.94 -19.17 -2.80
C THR A 159 -12.34 -20.24 -3.70
N TYR A 160 -11.20 -19.96 -4.34
CA TYR A 160 -10.57 -20.86 -5.32
C TYR A 160 -10.20 -22.23 -4.75
N PRO A 161 -9.65 -22.38 -3.52
CA PRO A 161 -9.39 -23.71 -2.95
C PRO A 161 -10.63 -24.61 -2.89
N ILE A 162 -11.80 -24.02 -2.68
CA ILE A 162 -13.08 -24.74 -2.60
C ILE A 162 -13.56 -25.06 -4.02
N ILE A 163 -13.51 -24.08 -4.93
CA ILE A 163 -13.85 -24.30 -6.34
C ILE A 163 -12.96 -25.41 -6.91
N SER A 164 -11.64 -25.34 -6.72
CA SER A 164 -10.67 -26.31 -7.21
C SER A 164 -10.86 -27.69 -6.58
N SER A 165 -11.40 -27.80 -5.36
CA SER A 165 -11.72 -29.11 -4.78
C SER A 165 -12.79 -29.89 -5.56
N GLY A 166 -13.50 -29.23 -6.48
CA GLY A 166 -14.46 -29.87 -7.38
C GLY A 166 -13.84 -30.95 -8.28
N ILE A 167 -12.57 -30.82 -8.68
CA ILE A 167 -11.88 -31.88 -9.45
C ILE A 167 -11.67 -33.13 -8.60
N LEU A 168 -11.22 -32.98 -7.35
CA LEU A 168 -10.98 -34.08 -6.42
C LEU A 168 -12.27 -34.83 -6.07
N VAL A 169 -13.38 -34.09 -5.94
CA VAL A 169 -14.71 -34.69 -5.77
C VAL A 169 -15.13 -35.44 -7.02
N ALA A 170 -14.83 -34.90 -8.20
CA ALA A 170 -15.09 -35.56 -9.48
C ALA A 170 -14.26 -36.85 -9.65
N ASP A 171 -13.01 -36.89 -9.20
CA ASP A 171 -12.15 -38.09 -9.23
C ASP A 171 -12.76 -39.24 -8.43
N VAL A 172 -13.16 -38.97 -7.19
CA VAL A 172 -13.81 -39.98 -6.34
C VAL A 172 -15.14 -40.44 -6.93
N LEU A 173 -15.99 -39.49 -7.37
CA LEU A 173 -17.31 -39.81 -7.91
C LEU A 173 -17.21 -40.57 -9.24
N SER A 174 -16.33 -40.14 -10.15
CA SER A 174 -16.16 -40.78 -11.47
C SER A 174 -15.61 -42.20 -11.33
N GLY A 175 -14.60 -42.41 -10.49
CA GLY A 175 -14.01 -43.74 -10.25
C GLY A 175 -14.98 -44.74 -9.60
N VAL A 176 -15.82 -44.31 -8.64
CA VAL A 176 -16.84 -45.20 -8.04
C VAL A 176 -18.01 -45.46 -9.01
N SER A 177 -18.44 -44.44 -9.76
CA SER A 177 -19.62 -44.55 -10.62
C SER A 177 -19.35 -45.30 -11.92
N LEU A 178 -18.13 -45.26 -12.47
CA LEU A 178 -17.83 -45.81 -13.79
C LEU A 178 -18.03 -47.34 -13.89
N PRO A 179 -17.56 -48.19 -12.95
CA PRO A 179 -17.81 -49.63 -13.00
C PRO A 179 -19.31 -49.98 -12.90
N ILE A 180 -20.05 -49.23 -12.08
CA ILE A 180 -21.50 -49.37 -11.92
C ILE A 180 -22.21 -49.04 -13.22
N LEU A 181 -21.89 -47.89 -13.82
CA LEU A 181 -22.48 -47.44 -15.08
C LEU A 181 -22.15 -48.39 -16.23
N ARG A 182 -20.91 -48.89 -16.29
CA ARG A 182 -20.48 -49.88 -17.28
C ARG A 182 -21.35 -51.14 -17.23
N SER A 183 -21.67 -51.64 -16.04
CA SER A 183 -22.52 -52.84 -15.88
C SER A 183 -23.94 -52.66 -16.40
N ILE A 184 -24.45 -51.42 -16.45
CA ILE A 184 -25.83 -51.11 -16.84
C ILE A 184 -25.93 -50.77 -18.33
N ILE A 185 -25.04 -49.92 -18.84
CA ILE A 185 -25.14 -49.33 -20.19
C ILE A 185 -23.98 -49.69 -21.13
N GLY A 186 -22.92 -50.35 -20.65
CA GLY A 186 -21.72 -50.68 -21.44
C GLY A 186 -20.74 -49.51 -21.60
N LEU A 187 -19.45 -49.83 -21.78
CA LEU A 187 -18.33 -48.86 -21.79
C LEU A 187 -18.47 -47.79 -22.90
N GLU A 188 -18.87 -48.20 -24.11
CA GLU A 188 -19.04 -47.28 -25.24
C GLU A 188 -20.11 -46.20 -25.00
N ASN A 189 -21.16 -46.53 -24.25
CA ASN A 189 -22.25 -45.59 -23.96
C ASN A 189 -21.91 -44.61 -22.82
N ILE A 190 -20.83 -44.86 -22.06
CA ILE A 190 -20.35 -43.93 -21.04
C ILE A 190 -19.85 -42.62 -21.70
N ILE A 191 -19.37 -42.68 -22.94
CA ILE A 191 -18.97 -41.48 -23.72
C ILE A 191 -20.17 -40.52 -23.91
N LEU A 192 -21.38 -41.04 -24.09
CA LEU A 192 -22.60 -40.22 -24.16
C LEU A 192 -22.92 -39.58 -22.81
N LEU A 193 -22.69 -40.29 -21.71
CA LEU A 193 -22.89 -39.76 -20.36
C LEU A 193 -21.84 -38.70 -20.01
N ALA A 194 -20.60 -38.86 -20.47
CA ALA A 194 -19.55 -37.85 -20.41
C ALA A 194 -19.95 -36.59 -21.17
N SER A 195 -20.45 -36.73 -22.41
CA SER A 195 -21.00 -35.62 -23.20
C SER A 195 -22.15 -34.92 -22.47
N LEU A 196 -23.08 -35.68 -21.88
CA LEU A 196 -24.19 -35.15 -21.10
C LEU A 196 -23.70 -34.33 -19.90
N MET A 197 -22.72 -34.81 -19.13
CA MET A 197 -22.18 -34.07 -17.99
C MET A 197 -21.44 -32.80 -18.40
N LEU A 198 -20.70 -32.83 -19.51
CA LEU A 198 -20.10 -31.63 -20.08
C LEU A 198 -21.17 -30.61 -20.53
N LEU A 199 -22.30 -31.06 -21.08
CA LEU A 199 -23.44 -30.21 -21.43
C LEU A 199 -24.16 -29.65 -20.19
N VAL A 200 -24.28 -30.43 -19.11
CA VAL A 200 -24.77 -29.94 -17.80
C VAL A 200 -23.86 -28.84 -17.27
N GLY A 201 -22.54 -29.05 -17.32
CA GLY A 201 -21.55 -28.03 -17.01
C GLY A 201 -21.71 -26.77 -17.88
N ALA A 202 -21.85 -26.93 -19.20
CA ALA A 202 -22.11 -25.81 -20.11
C ALA A 202 -23.42 -25.07 -19.78
N GLY A 203 -24.46 -25.78 -19.33
CA GLY A 203 -25.72 -25.20 -18.88
C GLY A 203 -25.59 -24.40 -17.58
N ILE A 204 -24.83 -24.90 -16.61
CA ILE A 204 -24.50 -24.18 -15.37
C ILE A 204 -23.67 -22.94 -15.71
N LEU A 205 -22.67 -23.06 -16.58
CA LEU A 205 -21.84 -21.94 -17.02
C LEU A 205 -22.67 -20.89 -17.78
N ALA A 206 -23.60 -21.34 -18.62
CA ALA A 206 -24.56 -20.46 -19.27
C ALA A 206 -25.37 -19.71 -18.21
N TYR A 207 -25.98 -20.40 -17.25
CA TYR A 207 -26.74 -19.81 -16.15
C TYR A 207 -25.92 -18.78 -15.35
N ILE A 208 -24.69 -19.11 -14.96
CA ILE A 208 -23.76 -18.19 -14.28
C ILE A 208 -23.55 -16.95 -15.14
N SER A 209 -23.25 -17.14 -16.42
CA SER A 209 -23.01 -16.02 -17.35
C SER A 209 -24.25 -15.14 -17.55
N GLN A 210 -25.47 -15.71 -17.44
CA GLN A 210 -26.72 -14.94 -17.58
C GLN A 210 -27.15 -14.25 -16.30
N THR A 211 -26.86 -14.84 -15.14
CA THR A 211 -27.25 -14.30 -13.83
C THR A 211 -26.30 -13.17 -13.43
N TYR A 212 -25.01 -13.31 -13.74
CA TYR A 212 -23.95 -12.38 -13.35
C TYR A 212 -23.41 -11.58 -14.54
N GLN A 213 -24.30 -11.08 -15.41
CA GLN A 213 -23.91 -10.40 -16.67
C GLN A 213 -22.95 -9.22 -16.45
N GLN A 214 -23.10 -8.50 -15.34
CA GLN A 214 -22.25 -7.37 -14.97
C GLN A 214 -20.76 -7.72 -14.84
N PHE A 215 -20.43 -8.99 -14.57
CA PHE A 215 -19.05 -9.48 -14.43
C PHE A 215 -18.46 -9.97 -15.76
N PHE A 216 -19.26 -10.11 -16.81
CA PHE A 216 -18.80 -10.57 -18.12
C PHE A 216 -18.96 -9.45 -19.16
N PRO A 217 -17.87 -8.84 -19.64
CA PRO A 217 -17.98 -7.74 -20.60
C PRO A 217 -18.62 -8.19 -21.93
N ASP A 218 -19.65 -7.46 -22.36
CA ASP A 218 -20.32 -7.67 -23.66
C ASP A 218 -19.52 -7.10 -24.85
N SER A 219 -18.50 -6.30 -24.57
CA SER A 219 -17.59 -5.74 -25.58
C SER A 219 -16.59 -6.78 -26.08
N ARG A 220 -16.49 -6.94 -27.41
CA ARG A 220 -15.41 -7.70 -28.06
C ARG A 220 -14.07 -7.17 -27.57
N ARG A 221 -13.12 -8.07 -27.27
CA ARG A 221 -11.79 -7.68 -26.83
C ARG A 221 -11.11 -6.87 -27.94
N ARG A 222 -11.12 -5.53 -27.84
CA ARG A 222 -10.22 -4.69 -28.64
C ARG A 222 -8.83 -4.94 -28.08
N LEU A 223 -7.88 -5.24 -28.98
CA LEU A 223 -6.45 -5.17 -28.68
C LEU A 223 -6.13 -3.74 -28.25
N LEU A 224 -6.30 -3.46 -26.96
CA LEU A 224 -5.62 -2.37 -26.30
C LEU A 224 -4.36 -2.97 -25.68
N GLU A 225 -3.26 -2.36 -26.10
CA GLU A 225 -1.91 -2.45 -25.57
C GLU A 225 -1.16 -3.74 -25.92
N ASP A 226 -0.51 -3.69 -27.09
CA ASP A 226 0.90 -4.08 -27.10
C ASP A 226 1.57 -3.50 -25.84
N PRO A 227 2.35 -4.28 -25.08
CA PRO A 227 3.14 -3.73 -24.00
C PRO A 227 3.94 -2.55 -24.57
N PRO A 228 4.00 -1.38 -23.91
CA PRO A 228 4.83 -0.29 -24.39
C PRO A 228 6.22 -0.84 -24.71
N GLU A 229 6.76 -0.50 -25.89
CA GLU A 229 8.06 -0.95 -26.42
C GLU A 229 9.24 -0.72 -25.46
N SER A 230 9.00 -0.06 -24.33
CA SER A 230 9.86 0.04 -23.15
C SER A 230 10.07 -1.30 -22.38
N ALA A 231 9.28 -2.34 -22.66
CA ALA A 231 9.39 -3.68 -22.06
C ALA A 231 10.54 -4.55 -22.62
N ALA A 232 11.36 -4.00 -23.52
CA ALA A 232 12.57 -4.64 -24.05
C ALA A 232 13.78 -4.57 -23.10
N ARG A 233 13.57 -4.46 -21.78
CA ARG A 233 14.66 -4.62 -20.82
C ARG A 233 15.04 -6.11 -20.73
N ARG A 234 16.11 -6.48 -21.44
CA ARG A 234 16.71 -7.82 -21.40
C ARG A 234 16.88 -8.27 -19.93
N LEU A 235 16.41 -9.48 -19.61
CA LEU A 235 16.69 -10.18 -18.36
C LEU A 235 18.20 -10.12 -18.09
N ARG A 236 18.66 -9.33 -17.11
CA ARG A 236 20.09 -9.23 -16.77
C ARG A 236 20.47 -10.25 -15.69
N GLY A 237 21.50 -11.05 -15.99
CA GLY A 237 22.33 -11.80 -15.05
C GLY A 237 21.60 -12.84 -14.17
N PRO A 238 21.53 -12.63 -12.84
CA PRO A 238 21.05 -13.64 -11.89
C PRO A 238 19.57 -14.03 -12.07
N LEU A 239 18.71 -13.11 -12.52
CA LEU A 239 17.30 -13.39 -12.80
C LEU A 239 17.13 -14.34 -13.99
N GLN A 240 17.90 -14.15 -15.07
CA GLN A 240 17.87 -15.03 -16.25
C GLN A 240 18.25 -16.47 -15.87
N ARG A 241 19.29 -16.62 -15.05
CA ARG A 241 19.75 -17.90 -14.53
C ARG A 241 18.73 -18.61 -13.64
N TYR A 242 17.91 -17.85 -12.89
CA TYR A 242 16.80 -18.40 -12.12
C TYR A 242 15.65 -18.84 -13.02
N VAL A 243 15.27 -18.00 -13.99
CA VAL A 243 14.21 -18.32 -14.97
C VAL A 243 14.53 -19.59 -15.77
N ILE A 244 15.79 -19.81 -16.16
CA ILE A 244 16.19 -21.06 -16.86
C ILE A 244 15.97 -22.29 -15.97
N LEU A 245 16.35 -22.23 -14.68
CA LEU A 245 16.12 -23.33 -13.75
C LEU A 245 14.62 -23.55 -13.48
N LEU A 246 13.84 -22.47 -13.46
CA LEU A 246 12.40 -22.53 -13.32
C LEU A 246 11.75 -23.21 -14.53
N VAL A 247 12.18 -22.88 -15.76
CA VAL A 247 11.75 -23.57 -16.98
C VAL A 247 12.16 -25.04 -16.92
N ALA A 248 13.40 -25.34 -16.54
CA ALA A 248 13.88 -26.72 -16.41
C ALA A 248 13.05 -27.52 -15.39
N PHE A 249 12.65 -26.91 -14.28
CA PHE A 249 11.79 -27.54 -13.28
C PHE A 249 10.44 -28.00 -13.87
N PHE A 250 9.72 -27.12 -14.55
CA PHE A 250 8.42 -27.47 -15.15
C PHE A 250 8.56 -28.43 -16.34
N VAL A 251 9.64 -28.32 -17.11
CA VAL A 251 9.97 -29.29 -18.17
C VAL A 251 10.17 -30.68 -17.57
N MET A 252 10.97 -30.83 -16.51
CA MET A 252 11.18 -32.14 -15.87
C MET A 252 9.89 -32.74 -15.29
N VAL A 253 9.05 -31.89 -14.68
CA VAL A 253 7.71 -32.28 -14.20
C VAL A 253 6.84 -32.85 -15.32
N GLN A 254 6.90 -32.24 -16.50
CA GLN A 254 6.13 -32.66 -17.68
C GLN A 254 6.70 -33.94 -18.32
N VAL A 255 8.02 -34.05 -18.45
CA VAL A 255 8.69 -35.26 -18.97
C VAL A 255 8.38 -36.47 -18.09
N LEU A 256 8.49 -36.32 -16.77
CA LEU A 256 8.23 -37.41 -15.82
C LEU A 256 6.78 -37.86 -15.85
N TRP A 257 5.84 -36.92 -15.96
CA TRP A 257 4.41 -37.24 -16.10
C TRP A 257 4.17 -38.18 -17.29
N LEU A 258 4.67 -37.81 -18.48
CA LEU A 258 4.50 -38.59 -19.70
C LEU A 258 5.17 -39.96 -19.62
N LEU A 259 6.40 -40.02 -19.09
CA LEU A 259 7.15 -41.27 -18.95
C LEU A 259 6.49 -42.24 -17.98
N ILE A 260 6.03 -41.75 -16.83
CA ILE A 260 5.33 -42.56 -15.83
C ILE A 260 3.99 -43.03 -16.38
N ASP A 261 3.23 -42.15 -17.06
CA ASP A 261 1.92 -42.50 -17.64
C ASP A 261 2.05 -43.55 -18.75
N PHE A 262 2.98 -43.36 -19.69
CA PHE A 262 3.28 -44.34 -20.74
C PHE A 262 3.67 -45.69 -20.16
N GLN A 263 4.61 -45.71 -19.20
CA GLN A 263 5.12 -46.94 -18.62
C GLN A 263 4.08 -47.66 -17.76
N TYR A 264 3.23 -46.91 -17.06
CA TYR A 264 2.10 -47.44 -16.32
C TYR A 264 1.09 -48.12 -17.25
N LEU A 265 0.62 -47.43 -18.30
CA LEU A 265 -0.36 -47.97 -19.25
C LEU A 265 0.20 -49.17 -20.04
N SER A 266 1.47 -49.12 -20.46
CA SER A 266 2.14 -50.23 -21.15
C SER A 266 2.26 -51.47 -20.27
N GLN A 267 2.61 -51.30 -19.00
CA GLN A 267 2.71 -52.44 -18.07
C GLN A 267 1.33 -53.00 -17.71
N LEU A 268 0.31 -52.15 -17.63
CA LEU A 268 -1.06 -52.54 -17.36
C LEU A 268 -1.61 -53.41 -18.49
N GLU A 269 -1.38 -53.04 -19.75
CA GLU A 269 -1.69 -53.87 -20.93
C GLU A 269 -0.95 -55.22 -20.89
N ALA A 270 0.34 -55.23 -20.58
CA ALA A 270 1.16 -56.46 -20.58
C ALA A 270 0.85 -57.43 -19.42
N SER A 271 0.38 -56.92 -18.27
CA SER A 271 0.12 -57.71 -17.06
C SER A 271 -1.31 -58.21 -16.97
N LEU A 272 -2.28 -57.39 -17.39
CA LEU A 272 -3.69 -57.73 -17.43
C LEU A 272 -4.06 -58.22 -18.83
N ASN A 273 -3.51 -59.37 -19.24
CA ASN A 273 -3.77 -60.04 -20.53
C ASN A 273 -5.27 -60.43 -20.73
N VAL A 274 -6.14 -59.43 -20.69
CA VAL A 274 -7.53 -59.44 -20.22
C VAL A 274 -8.31 -58.41 -21.07
N ARG A 275 -9.61 -58.62 -21.17
CA ARG A 275 -10.59 -57.77 -21.85
C ARG A 275 -10.45 -56.27 -21.50
N VAL A 276 -10.68 -55.41 -22.49
CA VAL A 276 -10.65 -53.93 -22.39
C VAL A 276 -11.51 -53.42 -21.21
N GLU A 277 -12.60 -54.13 -20.96
CA GLU A 277 -13.51 -53.93 -19.85
C GLU A 277 -12.85 -53.98 -18.46
N ASP A 278 -11.94 -54.93 -18.24
CA ASP A 278 -11.32 -55.14 -16.93
C ASP A 278 -10.19 -54.13 -16.68
N ILE A 279 -9.57 -53.62 -17.75
CA ILE A 279 -8.65 -52.48 -17.72
C ILE A 279 -9.39 -51.22 -17.25
N ALA A 280 -10.59 -50.95 -17.78
CA ALA A 280 -11.41 -49.81 -17.37
C ALA A 280 -11.83 -49.91 -15.90
N ASP A 281 -12.22 -51.10 -15.43
CA ASP A 281 -12.62 -51.32 -14.03
C ASP A 281 -11.43 -51.13 -13.07
N PHE A 282 -10.23 -51.60 -13.43
CA PHE A 282 -9.02 -51.36 -12.65
C PHE A 282 -8.66 -49.86 -12.61
N LEU A 283 -8.64 -49.18 -13.75
CA LEU A 283 -8.35 -47.75 -13.84
C LEU A 283 -9.34 -46.94 -12.99
N ALA A 284 -10.63 -47.26 -13.04
CA ALA A 284 -11.65 -46.59 -12.23
C ALA A 284 -11.46 -46.78 -10.72
N LEU A 285 -11.16 -48.01 -10.28
CA LEU A 285 -10.88 -48.30 -8.87
C LEU A 285 -9.60 -47.59 -8.41
N PHE A 286 -8.55 -47.61 -9.22
CA PHE A 286 -7.29 -46.93 -8.95
C PHE A 286 -7.50 -45.42 -8.78
N SER A 287 -8.17 -44.77 -9.74
CA SER A 287 -8.49 -43.34 -9.69
C SER A 287 -9.38 -42.98 -8.50
N SER A 288 -10.32 -43.85 -8.10
CA SER A 288 -11.16 -43.62 -6.92
C SER A 288 -10.36 -43.59 -5.62
N ILE A 289 -9.48 -44.58 -5.42
CA ILE A 289 -8.63 -44.65 -4.24
C ILE A 289 -7.66 -43.46 -4.23
N LEU A 290 -7.03 -43.18 -5.37
CA LEU A 290 -6.12 -42.05 -5.53
C LEU A 290 -6.79 -40.71 -5.22
N GLY A 291 -7.96 -40.44 -5.81
CA GLY A 291 -8.72 -39.21 -5.57
C GLY A 291 -9.11 -39.02 -4.09
N LEU A 292 -9.39 -40.10 -3.36
CA LEU A 292 -9.63 -40.03 -1.91
C LEU A 292 -8.37 -39.60 -1.15
N PHE A 293 -7.21 -40.14 -1.50
CA PHE A 293 -5.93 -39.74 -0.90
C PHE A 293 -5.54 -38.30 -1.27
N GLU A 294 -5.81 -37.88 -2.51
CA GLU A 294 -5.60 -36.50 -2.96
C GLU A 294 -6.45 -35.52 -2.16
N LEU A 295 -7.73 -35.82 -1.99
CA LEU A 295 -8.65 -34.99 -1.20
C LEU A 295 -8.20 -34.87 0.27
N LEU A 296 -7.83 -35.99 0.90
CA LEU A 296 -7.33 -35.99 2.28
C LEU A 296 -6.00 -35.22 2.41
N THR A 297 -5.07 -35.44 1.48
CA THR A 297 -3.76 -34.79 1.50
C THR A 297 -3.89 -33.29 1.22
N GLN A 298 -4.76 -32.90 0.30
CA GLN A 298 -5.02 -31.50 -0.03
C GLN A 298 -5.63 -30.74 1.16
N TRP A 299 -6.62 -31.32 1.85
CA TRP A 299 -7.31 -30.66 2.96
C TRP A 299 -6.48 -30.60 4.25
N PHE A 300 -5.67 -31.62 4.53
CA PHE A 300 -5.00 -31.75 5.83
C PHE A 300 -3.47 -31.57 5.80
N ILE A 301 -2.80 -31.90 4.69
CA ILE A 301 -1.34 -32.03 4.66
C ILE A 301 -0.69 -30.88 3.88
N SER A 302 -1.20 -30.53 2.70
CA SER A 302 -0.51 -29.62 1.75
C SER A 302 -0.17 -28.25 2.36
N SER A 303 -1.16 -27.53 2.91
CA SER A 303 -0.94 -26.20 3.50
C SER A 303 0.01 -26.24 4.70
N ARG A 304 -0.20 -27.21 5.61
CA ARG A 304 0.62 -27.39 6.82
C ARG A 304 2.06 -27.78 6.50
N ALA A 305 2.28 -28.58 5.45
CA ALA A 305 3.60 -28.98 5.02
C ALA A 305 4.39 -27.78 4.47
N ILE A 306 3.76 -26.92 3.67
CA ILE A 306 4.41 -25.71 3.14
C ILE A 306 4.75 -24.73 4.27
N GLU A 307 3.83 -24.52 5.21
CA GLU A 307 4.05 -23.62 6.37
C GLU A 307 5.17 -24.12 7.30
N ARG A 308 5.23 -25.43 7.60
CA ARG A 308 6.20 -25.99 8.57
C ARG A 308 7.56 -26.31 7.96
N LEU A 309 7.59 -26.91 6.77
CA LEU A 309 8.82 -27.40 6.14
C LEU A 309 9.39 -26.41 5.13
N GLY A 310 8.59 -25.45 4.66
CA GLY A 310 8.99 -24.51 3.62
C GLY A 310 8.87 -25.08 2.20
N VAL A 311 8.64 -24.18 1.24
CA VAL A 311 8.29 -24.47 -0.16
C VAL A 311 9.31 -25.38 -0.85
N PHE A 312 10.62 -25.13 -0.67
CA PHE A 312 11.65 -25.91 -1.34
C PHE A 312 11.81 -27.33 -0.81
N ILE A 313 11.61 -27.54 0.49
CA ILE A 313 11.64 -28.90 1.06
C ILE A 313 10.44 -29.68 0.53
N VAL A 314 9.25 -29.06 0.50
CA VAL A 314 8.06 -29.67 -0.09
C VAL A 314 8.27 -29.99 -1.58
N ALA A 315 8.87 -29.09 -2.36
CA ALA A 315 9.17 -29.30 -3.78
C ALA A 315 10.23 -30.40 -4.04
N THR A 316 11.07 -30.77 -3.05
CA THR A 316 12.00 -31.90 -3.18
C THR A 316 11.36 -33.27 -2.94
N ILE A 317 10.20 -33.34 -2.27
CA ILE A 317 9.56 -34.61 -1.91
C ILE A 317 9.18 -35.45 -3.15
N PRO A 318 8.49 -34.89 -4.19
CA PRO A 318 8.11 -35.69 -5.36
C PRO A 318 9.30 -36.31 -6.11
N PRO A 319 10.33 -35.56 -6.54
CA PRO A 319 11.47 -36.18 -7.23
C PRO A 319 12.22 -37.18 -6.35
N ALA A 320 12.36 -36.92 -5.05
CA ALA A 320 13.08 -37.82 -4.16
C ALA A 320 12.38 -39.18 -4.02
N LEU A 321 11.05 -39.19 -3.89
CA LEU A 321 10.25 -40.41 -3.84
C LEU A 321 10.30 -41.18 -5.17
N ILE A 322 10.20 -40.48 -6.31
CA ILE A 322 10.28 -41.10 -7.64
C ILE A 322 11.66 -41.74 -7.85
N VAL A 323 12.76 -41.08 -7.45
CA VAL A 323 14.12 -41.66 -7.49
C VAL A 323 14.19 -42.91 -6.61
N ALA A 324 13.68 -42.86 -5.39
CA ALA A 324 13.73 -43.98 -4.45
C ALA A 324 12.95 -45.20 -4.99
N VAL A 325 11.72 -45.01 -5.46
CA VAL A 325 10.90 -46.13 -5.98
C VAL A 325 11.47 -46.66 -7.30
N SER A 326 11.99 -45.79 -8.18
CA SER A 326 12.66 -46.21 -9.41
C SER A 326 13.90 -47.06 -9.09
N PHE A 327 14.71 -46.65 -8.11
CA PHE A 327 15.88 -47.42 -7.68
C PHE A 327 15.52 -48.78 -7.06
N LEU A 328 14.49 -48.83 -6.21
CA LEU A 328 13.99 -50.08 -5.62
C LEU A 328 13.45 -51.04 -6.70
N SER A 329 12.81 -50.51 -7.74
CA SER A 329 12.28 -51.27 -8.87
C SER A 329 13.41 -51.82 -9.76
N LEU A 330 14.45 -51.01 -10.03
CA LEU A 330 15.63 -51.42 -10.82
C LEU A 330 16.47 -52.49 -10.10
N THR A 331 16.61 -52.37 -8.77
CA THR A 331 17.34 -53.34 -7.94
C THR A 331 16.54 -54.60 -7.63
N ARG A 332 15.28 -54.69 -8.10
CA ARG A 332 14.35 -55.81 -7.89
C ARG A 332 14.04 -56.09 -6.42
N LEU A 333 14.18 -55.10 -5.55
CA LEU A 333 13.72 -55.18 -4.16
C LEU A 333 12.19 -55.14 -4.06
N ILE A 334 11.53 -54.54 -5.05
CA ILE A 334 10.09 -54.54 -5.25
C ILE A 334 9.80 -55.09 -6.65
N ASP A 335 8.69 -55.79 -6.82
CA ASP A 335 8.23 -56.23 -8.13
C ASP A 335 8.01 -55.02 -9.07
N LEU A 336 8.40 -55.15 -10.34
CA LEU A 336 8.37 -54.06 -11.31
C LEU A 336 6.96 -53.49 -11.49
N PHE A 337 5.94 -54.34 -11.51
CA PHE A 337 4.56 -53.91 -11.67
C PHE A 337 4.07 -53.13 -10.45
N LEU A 338 4.34 -53.65 -9.25
CA LEU A 338 3.99 -52.96 -8.00
C LEU A 338 4.74 -51.63 -7.85
N GLY A 339 6.01 -51.59 -8.25
CA GLY A 339 6.82 -50.37 -8.27
C GLY A 339 6.26 -49.31 -9.21
N LEU A 340 5.75 -49.70 -10.39
CA LEU A 340 5.13 -48.78 -11.34
C LEU A 340 3.76 -48.27 -10.88
N ILE A 341 2.92 -49.11 -10.27
CA ILE A 341 1.67 -48.68 -9.63
C ILE A 341 1.98 -47.66 -8.54
N LEU A 342 2.98 -47.93 -7.70
CA LEU A 342 3.39 -47.01 -6.65
C LEU A 342 3.97 -45.70 -7.21
N LEU A 343 4.74 -45.75 -8.30
CA LEU A 343 5.25 -44.57 -8.99
C LEU A 343 4.12 -43.70 -9.54
N LYS A 344 3.15 -44.29 -10.25
CA LYS A 344 1.98 -43.58 -10.77
C LYS A 344 1.16 -42.97 -9.63
N PHE A 345 0.90 -43.75 -8.58
CA PHE A 345 0.16 -43.29 -7.41
C PHE A 345 0.84 -42.11 -6.71
N LEU A 346 2.15 -42.18 -6.49
CA LEU A 346 2.91 -41.10 -5.85
C LEU A 346 3.07 -39.87 -6.75
N ASP A 347 3.33 -40.04 -8.05
CA ASP A 347 3.44 -38.91 -8.97
C ASP A 347 2.14 -38.10 -9.00
N GLU A 348 1.01 -38.77 -9.18
CA GLU A 348 -0.29 -38.13 -9.35
C GLU A 348 -0.76 -37.48 -8.04
N LEU A 349 -0.68 -38.21 -6.92
CA LEU A 349 -1.00 -37.70 -5.58
C LEU A 349 -0.21 -36.43 -5.27
N LEU A 350 1.12 -36.44 -5.47
CA LEU A 350 1.99 -35.32 -5.09
C LEU A 350 1.89 -34.15 -6.08
N ARG A 351 1.59 -34.43 -7.36
CA ARG A 351 1.40 -33.41 -8.40
C ARG A 351 0.16 -32.56 -8.12
N TYR A 352 -0.98 -33.20 -7.89
CA TYR A 352 -2.24 -32.48 -7.65
C TYR A 352 -2.32 -31.83 -6.25
N THR A 353 -1.51 -32.29 -5.30
CA THR A 353 -1.51 -31.74 -3.93
C THR A 353 -0.36 -30.76 -3.66
N LEU A 354 0.87 -31.25 -3.63
CA LEU A 354 2.06 -30.48 -3.24
C LEU A 354 2.59 -29.60 -4.37
N LEU A 355 2.70 -30.14 -5.59
CA LEU A 355 3.28 -29.43 -6.72
C LEU A 355 2.34 -28.31 -7.20
N ALA A 356 1.04 -28.58 -7.28
CA ALA A 356 0.02 -27.57 -7.56
C ALA A 356 0.07 -26.39 -6.58
N SER A 357 0.39 -26.67 -5.31
CA SER A 357 0.47 -25.65 -4.24
C SER A 357 1.81 -24.90 -4.22
N THR A 358 2.91 -25.54 -4.61
CA THR A 358 4.26 -24.93 -4.62
C THR A 358 4.60 -24.22 -5.94
N GLY A 359 4.02 -24.64 -7.06
CA GLY A 359 4.27 -24.09 -8.39
C GLY A 359 4.12 -22.56 -8.49
N PRO A 360 2.99 -21.96 -8.06
CA PRO A 360 2.82 -20.51 -8.06
C PRO A 360 3.87 -19.76 -7.23
N VAL A 361 4.32 -20.36 -6.11
CA VAL A 361 5.27 -19.74 -5.19
C VAL A 361 6.66 -19.60 -5.82
N LEU A 362 7.07 -20.55 -6.66
CA LEU A 362 8.33 -20.48 -7.40
C LEU A 362 8.40 -19.31 -8.41
N PHE A 363 7.27 -18.72 -8.79
CA PHE A 363 7.24 -17.52 -9.63
C PHE A 363 7.30 -16.21 -8.83
N GLN A 364 7.17 -16.23 -7.50
CA GLN A 364 7.13 -15.00 -6.68
C GLN A 364 8.39 -14.13 -6.78
N PRO A 365 9.62 -14.66 -6.78
CA PRO A 365 10.83 -13.83 -6.91
C PRO A 365 10.99 -13.16 -8.28
N VAL A 366 10.19 -13.57 -9.27
CA VAL A 366 10.16 -12.91 -10.58
C VAL A 366 9.35 -11.62 -10.43
N PRO A 367 9.92 -10.45 -10.81
CA PRO A 367 9.24 -9.16 -10.77
C PRO A 367 7.87 -9.20 -11.46
N ASP A 368 6.90 -8.45 -10.93
CA ASP A 368 5.50 -8.48 -11.40
C ASP A 368 5.36 -8.08 -12.89
N ASP A 369 6.24 -7.21 -13.38
CA ASP A 369 6.31 -6.80 -14.80
C ASP A 369 6.74 -7.93 -15.75
N GLN A 370 7.44 -8.95 -15.23
CA GLN A 370 7.98 -10.06 -16.03
C GLN A 370 7.36 -11.41 -15.69
N ARG A 371 6.69 -11.55 -14.53
CA ARG A 371 6.12 -12.82 -14.05
C ARG A 371 5.13 -13.42 -15.05
N SER A 372 4.23 -12.61 -15.60
CA SER A 372 3.24 -13.04 -16.59
C SER A 372 3.90 -13.56 -17.87
N ARG A 373 4.95 -12.89 -18.36
CA ARG A 373 5.73 -13.31 -19.53
C ARG A 373 6.45 -14.65 -19.28
N VAL A 374 7.09 -14.81 -18.13
CA VAL A 374 7.78 -16.06 -17.79
C VAL A 374 6.78 -17.22 -17.66
N GLN A 375 5.64 -17.00 -17.00
CA GLN A 375 4.56 -18.00 -16.91
C GLN A 375 4.02 -18.38 -18.30
N SER A 376 3.85 -17.40 -19.20
CA SER A 376 3.44 -17.65 -20.58
C SER A 376 4.47 -18.45 -21.38
N ILE A 377 5.77 -18.25 -21.16
CA ILE A 377 6.82 -19.03 -21.83
C ILE A 377 6.80 -20.49 -21.33
N VAL A 378 6.71 -20.68 -20.01
CA VAL A 378 6.68 -22.02 -19.39
C VAL A 378 5.47 -22.81 -19.89
N ARG A 379 4.26 -22.28 -19.69
CA ARG A 379 3.00 -22.98 -20.02
C ARG A 379 2.69 -23.01 -21.51
N GLY A 380 3.03 -21.94 -22.24
CA GLY A 380 2.64 -21.78 -23.64
C GLY A 380 3.64 -22.35 -24.66
N ILE A 381 4.91 -22.52 -24.28
CA ILE A 381 5.97 -22.96 -25.20
C ILE A 381 6.72 -24.16 -24.63
N ALA A 382 7.25 -24.06 -23.41
CA ALA A 382 8.15 -25.07 -22.87
C ALA A 382 7.46 -26.42 -22.61
N GLU A 383 6.29 -26.42 -21.98
CA GLU A 383 5.50 -27.63 -21.69
C GLU A 383 5.03 -28.37 -22.97
N PRO A 384 4.40 -27.71 -23.97
CA PRO A 384 4.03 -28.36 -25.23
C PRO A 384 5.25 -28.90 -26.00
N LEU A 385 6.33 -28.10 -26.10
CA LEU A 385 7.55 -28.53 -26.79
C LEU A 385 8.18 -29.73 -26.09
N SER A 386 8.23 -29.72 -24.77
CA SER A 386 8.70 -30.85 -23.96
C SER A 386 7.86 -32.10 -24.22
N THR A 387 6.54 -31.96 -24.33
CA THR A 387 5.62 -33.08 -24.60
C THR A 387 5.92 -33.75 -25.94
N GLY A 388 6.07 -32.96 -27.01
CA GLY A 388 6.42 -33.49 -28.33
C GLY A 388 7.82 -34.10 -28.39
N LEU A 389 8.82 -33.46 -27.77
CA LEU A 389 10.19 -34.00 -27.69
C LEU A 389 10.26 -35.30 -26.89
N THR A 390 9.48 -35.41 -25.80
CA THR A 390 9.40 -36.62 -24.99
C THR A 390 8.77 -37.77 -25.78
N GLY A 391 7.68 -37.51 -26.53
CA GLY A 391 7.07 -38.49 -27.42
C GLY A 391 8.04 -38.99 -28.51
N LEU A 392 8.78 -38.08 -29.16
CA LEU A 392 9.83 -38.46 -30.11
C LEU A 392 10.95 -39.29 -29.43
N GLY A 393 11.34 -38.91 -28.22
CA GLY A 393 12.33 -39.65 -27.43
C GLY A 393 11.86 -41.06 -27.06
N MET A 394 10.59 -41.23 -26.72
CA MET A 394 9.98 -42.55 -26.48
C MET A 394 10.02 -43.41 -27.74
N LEU A 395 9.57 -42.89 -28.90
CA LEU A 395 9.61 -43.62 -30.17
C LEU A 395 11.04 -44.01 -30.56
N ALA A 396 12.00 -43.10 -30.43
CA ALA A 396 13.41 -43.39 -30.70
C ALA A 396 13.95 -44.49 -29.79
N THR A 397 13.55 -44.51 -28.51
CA THR A 397 13.96 -45.54 -27.55
C THR A 397 13.34 -46.90 -27.89
N ILE A 398 12.06 -46.94 -28.23
CA ILE A 398 11.35 -48.16 -28.67
C ILE A 398 12.02 -48.73 -29.92
N TRP A 399 12.25 -47.88 -30.94
CA TRP A 399 12.94 -48.25 -32.18
C TRP A 399 14.35 -48.77 -31.93
N LEU A 400 15.13 -48.11 -31.06
CA LEU A 400 16.49 -48.53 -30.71
C LEU A 400 16.51 -49.90 -30.01
N CYS A 401 15.56 -50.16 -29.09
CA CYS A 401 15.43 -51.45 -28.43
C CYS A 401 15.11 -52.58 -29.41
N GLN A 402 14.24 -52.31 -30.40
CA GLN A 402 13.90 -53.26 -31.46
C GLN A 402 15.08 -53.51 -32.42
N TYR A 403 15.86 -52.47 -32.74
CA TYR A 403 17.03 -52.57 -33.60
C TYR A 403 18.22 -53.34 -32.97
N LEU A 404 18.47 -53.13 -31.68
CA LEU A 404 19.61 -53.75 -30.96
C LEU A 404 19.39 -55.24 -30.61
N LEU A 405 18.14 -55.68 -30.46
CA LEU A 405 17.78 -57.04 -30.05
C LEU A 405 16.72 -57.69 -30.99
N PRO A 406 17.04 -57.90 -32.27
CA PRO A 406 16.07 -58.38 -33.26
C PRO A 406 15.61 -59.84 -33.07
N ALA A 407 16.28 -60.63 -32.21
CA ALA A 407 16.02 -62.06 -32.00
C ALA A 407 15.42 -62.41 -30.61
N GLY A 408 14.99 -61.41 -29.81
CA GLY A 408 14.37 -61.64 -28.51
C GLY A 408 12.89 -62.03 -28.61
N THR A 409 12.38 -62.79 -27.63
CA THR A 409 10.91 -62.98 -27.51
C THR A 409 10.23 -61.66 -27.14
N GLN A 410 9.01 -61.40 -27.63
CA GLN A 410 8.26 -60.16 -27.38
C GLN A 410 8.17 -59.80 -25.88
N ALA A 411 7.97 -60.80 -25.02
CA ALA A 411 7.94 -60.61 -23.57
C ALA A 411 9.30 -60.21 -22.95
N GLN A 412 10.42 -60.65 -23.54
CA GLN A 412 11.76 -60.23 -23.11
C GLN A 412 12.07 -58.79 -23.57
N LEU A 413 11.66 -58.43 -24.79
CA LEU A 413 11.78 -57.06 -25.32
C LEU A 413 11.01 -56.05 -24.47
N HIS A 414 9.73 -56.29 -24.18
CA HIS A 414 8.93 -55.43 -23.31
C HIS A 414 9.50 -55.30 -21.89
N ARG A 415 10.05 -56.38 -21.34
CA ARG A 415 10.69 -56.36 -20.03
C ARG A 415 11.94 -55.48 -20.02
N ILE A 416 12.79 -55.58 -21.04
CA ILE A 416 14.00 -54.75 -21.16
C ILE A 416 13.62 -53.29 -21.39
N GLN A 417 12.66 -53.01 -22.27
CA GLN A 417 12.12 -51.66 -22.49
C GLN A 417 11.62 -51.04 -21.17
N SER A 418 10.86 -51.79 -20.38
CA SER A 418 10.34 -51.33 -19.09
C SER A 418 11.46 -50.97 -18.10
N PHE A 419 12.54 -51.76 -18.04
CA PHE A 419 13.72 -51.42 -17.23
C PHE A 419 14.43 -50.17 -17.73
N VAL A 420 14.53 -49.97 -19.05
CA VAL A 420 15.13 -48.76 -19.65
C VAL A 420 14.30 -47.52 -19.30
N PHE A 421 12.97 -47.58 -19.44
CA PHE A 421 12.08 -46.46 -19.11
C PHE A 421 12.07 -46.15 -17.61
N VAL A 422 12.07 -47.15 -16.73
CA VAL A 422 12.24 -46.92 -15.28
C VAL A 422 13.60 -46.30 -14.97
N GLY A 423 14.65 -46.68 -15.70
CA GLY A 423 15.96 -46.03 -15.66
C GLY A 423 15.90 -44.55 -16.04
N TYR A 424 15.19 -44.22 -17.12
CA TYR A 424 14.96 -42.82 -17.53
C TYR A 424 14.13 -42.04 -16.50
N ILE A 425 13.08 -42.63 -15.95
CA ILE A 425 12.28 -42.02 -14.88
C ILE A 425 13.18 -41.67 -13.68
N GLY A 426 14.01 -42.62 -13.22
CA GLY A 426 14.95 -42.39 -12.14
C GLY A 426 15.99 -41.30 -12.46
N LEU A 427 16.53 -41.29 -13.69
CA LEU A 427 17.50 -40.29 -14.14
C LEU A 427 16.89 -38.88 -14.20
N PHE A 428 15.75 -38.71 -14.87
CA PHE A 428 15.07 -37.42 -14.98
C PHE A 428 14.58 -36.93 -13.61
N ALA A 429 14.16 -37.83 -12.71
CA ALA A 429 13.81 -37.46 -11.34
C ALA A 429 15.03 -37.00 -10.52
N ALA A 430 16.22 -37.59 -10.75
CA ALA A 430 17.46 -37.11 -10.13
C ALA A 430 17.88 -35.73 -10.68
N ILE A 431 17.72 -35.49 -11.98
CA ILE A 431 17.94 -34.17 -12.60
C ILE A 431 16.95 -33.15 -12.03
N TRP A 432 15.68 -33.53 -11.86
CA TRP A 432 14.66 -32.70 -11.25
C TRP A 432 15.02 -32.34 -9.80
N LEU A 433 15.44 -33.33 -9.00
CA LEU A 433 15.90 -33.12 -7.62
C LEU A 433 17.06 -32.11 -7.57
N GLY A 434 18.07 -32.29 -8.44
CA GLY A 434 19.19 -31.36 -8.56
C GLY A 434 18.73 -29.94 -8.92
N THR A 435 17.76 -29.82 -9.82
CA THR A 435 17.19 -28.53 -10.24
C THR A 435 16.52 -27.80 -9.08
N VAL A 436 15.77 -28.50 -8.22
CA VAL A 436 15.13 -27.92 -7.03
C VAL A 436 16.17 -27.41 -6.02
N LEU A 437 17.24 -28.18 -5.78
CA LEU A 437 18.32 -27.77 -4.88
C LEU A 437 19.05 -26.52 -5.39
N MET A 438 19.27 -26.41 -6.71
CA MET A 438 19.85 -25.23 -7.34
C MET A 438 18.90 -24.01 -7.33
N LEU A 439 17.59 -24.23 -7.45
CA LEU A 439 16.59 -23.17 -7.33
C LEU A 439 16.61 -22.56 -5.92
N ARG A 440 16.70 -23.39 -4.87
CA ARG A 440 16.72 -22.93 -3.47
C ARG A 440 17.85 -21.94 -3.19
N SER A 441 19.07 -22.21 -3.66
CA SER A 441 20.23 -21.34 -3.39
C SER A 441 20.16 -20.00 -4.11
N ARG A 442 19.47 -19.92 -5.26
CA ARG A 442 19.30 -18.67 -6.03
C ARG A 442 18.06 -17.89 -5.63
N TYR A 443 17.04 -18.57 -5.11
CA TYR A 443 15.81 -17.96 -4.61
C TYR A 443 16.09 -16.97 -3.48
N THR A 444 16.90 -17.36 -2.48
CA THR A 444 17.25 -16.50 -1.35
C THR A 444 18.02 -15.25 -1.80
N GLY A 445 18.94 -15.39 -2.75
CA GLY A 445 19.69 -14.25 -3.31
C GLY A 445 18.82 -13.27 -4.11
N LEU A 446 17.76 -13.75 -4.77
CA LEU A 446 16.83 -12.89 -5.52
C LEU A 446 15.81 -12.18 -4.61
N LEU A 447 15.43 -12.79 -3.48
CA LEU A 447 14.58 -12.12 -2.49
C LEU A 447 15.28 -10.90 -1.87
N VAL A 448 16.58 -11.02 -1.56
CA VAL A 448 17.40 -9.90 -1.09
C VAL A 448 17.50 -8.81 -2.17
N LEU A 449 17.70 -9.20 -3.43
CA LEU A 449 17.75 -8.28 -4.57
C LEU A 449 16.39 -7.63 -4.91
N SER A 450 15.26 -8.28 -4.62
CA SER A 450 13.92 -7.69 -4.76
C SER A 450 13.58 -6.76 -3.59
N ALA A 451 14.12 -7.03 -2.40
CA ALA A 451 14.04 -6.11 -1.26
C ALA A 451 14.85 -4.83 -1.55
N GLU A 452 16.06 -4.96 -2.10
CA GLU A 452 16.90 -3.82 -2.55
C GLU A 452 16.30 -3.03 -3.73
N ARG A 453 15.41 -3.63 -4.54
CA ARG A 453 14.74 -2.95 -5.67
C ARG A 453 13.41 -2.31 -5.30
N GLY A 454 12.90 -2.54 -4.09
CA GLY A 454 11.71 -1.91 -3.53
C GLY A 454 11.90 -0.45 -3.13
N ASP A 455 13.14 0.04 -3.12
CA ASP A 455 13.53 1.40 -2.68
C ASP A 455 13.71 2.42 -3.81
N LEU A 456 13.15 2.17 -5.00
CA LEU A 456 13.20 3.15 -6.10
C LEU A 456 12.20 4.30 -5.90
N SER A 457 12.44 5.14 -4.89
CA SER A 457 11.71 6.38 -4.61
C SER A 457 12.69 7.48 -4.21
N LEU A 458 13.25 8.19 -5.19
CA LEU A 458 13.84 9.55 -5.13
C LEU A 458 14.91 9.88 -4.05
N ALA A 459 15.23 8.97 -3.13
CA ALA A 459 16.25 9.15 -2.09
C ALA A 459 17.65 8.73 -2.58
N ASP A 460 17.73 7.82 -3.56
CA ASP A 460 18.98 7.33 -4.15
C ASP A 460 19.25 7.90 -5.54
N VAL A 461 19.02 9.20 -5.73
CA VAL A 461 19.82 9.89 -6.76
C VAL A 461 21.18 10.15 -6.12
N ASP A 462 22.17 9.36 -6.54
CA ASP A 462 23.58 9.52 -6.16
C ASP A 462 23.89 11.04 -6.14
N PRO A 463 24.20 11.66 -4.99
CA PRO A 463 24.28 13.12 -4.85
C PRO A 463 25.29 13.73 -5.83
N ARG A 464 26.24 12.93 -6.32
CA ARG A 464 27.17 13.29 -7.39
C ARG A 464 26.49 13.42 -8.76
N SER A 465 25.53 12.55 -9.08
CA SER A 465 24.75 12.60 -10.32
C SER A 465 23.74 13.76 -10.32
N LEU A 466 23.10 14.05 -9.17
CA LEU A 466 22.23 15.21 -9.02
C LEU A 466 23.02 16.52 -9.02
N ARG A 467 24.20 16.57 -8.38
CA ARG A 467 25.12 17.72 -8.45
C ARG A 467 25.55 18.00 -9.89
N ARG A 468 25.83 16.97 -10.70
CA ARG A 468 26.10 17.11 -12.14
C ARG A 468 24.88 17.61 -12.92
N ALA A 469 23.68 17.12 -12.62
CA ALA A 469 22.45 17.60 -13.28
C ALA A 469 22.15 19.07 -12.94
N VAL A 470 22.38 19.49 -11.69
CA VAL A 470 22.26 20.88 -11.26
C VAL A 470 23.31 21.77 -11.94
N LEU A 471 24.57 21.31 -12.02
CA LEU A 471 25.64 21.99 -12.77
C LEU A 471 25.27 22.17 -14.25
N ASP A 472 24.83 21.09 -14.91
CA ASP A 472 24.38 21.12 -16.30
C ASP A 472 23.23 22.11 -16.51
N THR A 473 22.33 22.25 -15.53
CA THR A 473 21.18 23.17 -15.61
C THR A 473 21.62 24.63 -15.42
N LEU A 474 22.60 24.89 -14.54
CA LEU A 474 23.15 26.23 -14.31
C LEU A 474 24.01 26.73 -15.48
N GLU A 475 24.75 25.83 -16.13
CA GLU A 475 25.62 26.14 -17.28
C GLU A 475 24.84 26.31 -18.60
N ARG A 476 23.75 25.57 -18.80
CA ARG A 476 22.93 25.69 -20.02
C ARG A 476 22.15 27.01 -20.08
N PRO A 477 21.92 27.58 -21.27
CA PRO A 477 20.95 28.67 -21.44
C PRO A 477 19.54 28.15 -21.15
N GLY A 478 18.84 28.78 -20.20
CA GLY A 478 17.54 28.35 -19.69
C GLY A 478 16.86 29.48 -18.92
N ALA A 479 15.65 29.24 -18.40
CA ALA A 479 14.90 30.26 -17.66
C ALA A 479 15.59 30.60 -16.33
N GLU A 480 15.61 31.89 -15.95
CA GLU A 480 16.21 32.31 -14.67
C GLU A 480 15.55 31.64 -13.45
N ALA A 481 14.25 31.33 -13.52
CA ALA A 481 13.52 30.64 -12.45
C ALA A 481 14.04 29.21 -12.19
N ASP A 482 14.43 28.50 -13.26
CA ASP A 482 14.97 27.14 -13.15
C ASP A 482 16.37 27.18 -12.52
N LYS A 483 17.16 28.20 -12.85
CA LYS A 483 18.49 28.44 -12.25
C LYS A 483 18.38 28.85 -10.78
N ALA A 484 17.44 29.72 -10.44
CA ALA A 484 17.18 30.11 -9.06
C ALA A 484 16.75 28.91 -8.20
N SER A 485 15.85 28.08 -8.72
CA SER A 485 15.41 26.84 -8.06
C SER A 485 16.56 25.84 -7.91
N SER A 486 17.47 25.79 -8.90
CA SER A 486 18.66 24.93 -8.87
C SER A 486 19.68 25.36 -7.80
N ILE A 487 19.87 26.67 -7.59
CA ILE A 487 20.70 27.21 -6.51
C ILE A 487 20.08 26.86 -5.14
N GLU A 488 18.76 27.00 -5.00
CA GLU A 488 18.05 26.66 -3.76
C GLU A 488 18.13 25.15 -3.46
N LEU A 489 17.92 24.30 -4.46
CA LEU A 489 18.09 22.84 -4.33
C LEU A 489 19.53 22.47 -3.95
N LEU A 490 20.54 23.12 -4.54
CA LEU A 490 21.94 22.89 -4.19
C LEU A 490 22.22 23.22 -2.72
N SER A 491 21.65 24.32 -2.22
CA SER A 491 21.81 24.73 -0.82
C SER A 491 21.16 23.76 0.17
N PHE A 492 20.04 23.14 -0.21
CA PHE A 492 19.34 22.15 0.60
C PHE A 492 20.10 20.82 0.69
N LEU A 493 20.82 20.45 -0.38
CA LEU A 493 21.52 19.17 -0.48
C LEU A 493 22.90 19.18 0.21
N ASP A 494 23.68 20.26 0.05
CA ASP A 494 25.02 20.36 0.61
C ASP A 494 25.40 21.81 0.91
N ALA A 495 24.82 22.36 1.98
CA ALA A 495 24.99 23.75 2.41
C ALA A 495 26.47 24.17 2.63
N LYS A 496 27.36 23.22 2.97
CA LYS A 496 28.78 23.52 3.23
C LYS A 496 29.61 23.60 1.95
N ALA A 497 29.27 22.82 0.92
CA ALA A 497 30.02 22.79 -0.35
C ALA A 497 29.39 23.64 -1.47
N VAL A 498 28.31 24.37 -1.21
CA VAL A 498 27.66 25.29 -2.18
C VAL A 498 28.67 26.24 -2.82
N GLY A 499 29.60 26.78 -2.04
CA GLY A 499 30.60 27.73 -2.51
C GLY A 499 31.54 27.18 -3.58
N ASP A 500 31.82 25.87 -3.62
CA ASP A 500 32.65 25.26 -4.65
C ASP A 500 32.07 25.41 -6.05
N VAL A 501 30.73 25.36 -6.13
CA VAL A 501 29.97 25.45 -7.38
C VAL A 501 29.65 26.90 -7.72
N LEU A 502 29.17 27.68 -6.74
CA LEU A 502 28.69 29.03 -7.01
C LEU A 502 29.80 30.06 -7.18
N ALA A 503 30.88 30.01 -6.38
CA ALA A 503 31.96 31.00 -6.42
C ALA A 503 32.61 31.18 -7.80
N PRO A 504 32.94 30.13 -8.58
CA PRO A 504 33.47 30.33 -9.95
C PRO A 504 32.45 30.92 -10.93
N MET A 505 31.15 30.72 -10.69
CA MET A 505 30.09 31.15 -11.62
C MET A 505 29.62 32.59 -11.37
N LEU A 506 29.90 33.17 -10.20
CA LEU A 506 29.47 34.52 -9.80
C LEU A 506 29.62 35.60 -10.89
N PRO A 507 30.75 35.71 -11.63
CA PRO A 507 30.91 36.74 -12.67
C PRO A 507 29.97 36.58 -13.86
N ASN A 508 29.49 35.36 -14.12
CA ASN A 508 28.69 35.01 -15.30
C ASN A 508 27.18 34.94 -14.98
N LEU A 509 26.79 35.07 -13.72
CA LEU A 509 25.40 35.07 -13.28
C LEU A 509 24.78 36.46 -13.43
N THR A 510 23.47 36.50 -13.64
CA THR A 510 22.70 37.77 -13.65
C THR A 510 22.63 38.36 -12.25
N PRO A 511 22.41 39.69 -12.08
CA PRO A 511 22.42 40.33 -10.76
C PRO A 511 21.45 39.71 -9.73
N THR A 512 20.31 39.18 -10.18
CA THR A 512 19.33 38.45 -9.35
C THR A 512 19.89 37.13 -8.83
N LEU A 513 20.56 36.36 -9.69
CA LEU A 513 21.21 35.10 -9.33
C LEU A 513 22.52 35.31 -8.54
N GLN A 514 23.27 36.39 -8.80
CA GLN A 514 24.42 36.81 -7.98
C GLN A 514 24.00 37.10 -6.54
N ARG A 515 22.90 37.84 -6.35
CA ARG A 515 22.33 38.11 -5.03
C ARG A 515 21.99 36.81 -4.30
N GLN A 516 21.24 35.91 -4.95
CA GLN A 516 20.84 34.63 -4.35
C GLN A 516 22.06 33.74 -4.04
N ALA A 517 23.03 33.65 -4.96
CA ALA A 517 24.24 32.87 -4.75
C ALA A 517 25.07 33.37 -3.57
N LEU A 518 25.24 34.69 -3.44
CA LEU A 518 25.93 35.29 -2.30
C LEU A 518 25.17 35.11 -0.99
N GLU A 519 23.83 35.22 -0.99
CA GLU A 519 23.00 34.94 0.19
C GLU A 519 23.18 33.50 0.68
N GLU A 520 23.21 32.53 -0.23
CA GLU A 520 23.46 31.11 0.09
C GLU A 520 24.89 30.87 0.58
N MET A 521 25.90 31.44 -0.11
CA MET A 521 27.30 31.33 0.32
C MET A 521 27.57 31.99 1.68
N LEU A 522 26.84 33.06 2.03
CA LEU A 522 26.96 33.75 3.32
C LEU A 522 26.44 32.94 4.52
N LYS A 523 25.65 31.88 4.29
CA LYS A 523 25.23 30.95 5.37
C LYS A 523 26.42 30.18 5.95
N HIS A 524 27.38 29.83 5.09
CA HIS A 524 28.63 29.16 5.47
C HIS A 524 29.84 29.84 4.79
N PRO A 525 30.26 31.02 5.27
CA PRO A 525 31.32 31.79 4.64
C PRO A 525 32.67 31.08 4.76
N ASN A 526 33.39 30.97 3.65
CA ASN A 526 34.69 30.29 3.55
C ASN A 526 35.74 31.19 2.88
N SER A 527 36.91 31.32 3.50
CA SER A 527 38.03 32.14 3.01
C SER A 527 38.64 31.67 1.69
N ILE A 528 38.44 30.40 1.33
CA ILE A 528 38.92 29.84 0.04
C ILE A 528 38.34 30.60 -1.16
N TYR A 529 37.14 31.15 -1.05
CA TYR A 529 36.46 31.85 -2.16
C TYR A 529 36.68 33.37 -2.13
N LEU A 530 37.44 33.90 -1.18
CA LEU A 530 37.62 35.34 -0.95
C LEU A 530 38.12 36.06 -2.20
N ASP A 531 39.13 35.53 -2.87
CA ASP A 531 39.71 36.17 -4.07
C ASP A 531 38.69 36.24 -5.23
N ARG A 532 37.83 35.23 -5.36
CA ARG A 532 36.78 35.19 -6.39
C ARG A 532 35.68 36.22 -6.12
N VAL A 533 35.29 36.38 -4.86
CA VAL A 533 34.30 37.40 -4.47
C VAL A 533 34.91 38.80 -4.55
N ARG A 534 36.20 38.97 -4.24
CA ARG A 534 36.92 40.24 -4.40
C ARG A 534 37.05 40.64 -5.88
N ALA A 535 37.23 39.67 -6.77
CA ALA A 535 37.19 39.89 -8.22
C ALA A 535 35.80 40.30 -8.74
N LEU A 536 34.71 39.99 -8.02
CA LEU A 536 33.38 40.47 -8.36
C LEU A 536 33.22 41.97 -8.06
N LEU A 537 33.86 42.47 -7.00
CA LEU A 537 33.78 43.89 -6.58
C LEU A 537 34.41 44.87 -7.59
N SER A 538 35.23 44.40 -8.54
CA SER A 538 35.80 45.23 -9.59
C SER A 538 34.87 45.42 -10.80
N GLN A 539 33.71 44.76 -10.81
CA GLN A 539 32.68 44.90 -11.84
C GLN A 539 31.61 45.93 -11.43
N PRO A 540 30.86 46.51 -12.39
CA PRO A 540 29.69 47.33 -12.07
C PRO A 540 28.57 46.47 -11.48
N LEU A 541 28.41 46.50 -10.16
CA LEU A 541 27.41 45.73 -9.43
C LEU A 541 26.19 46.57 -9.04
N THR A 542 25.05 45.90 -8.86
CA THR A 542 23.90 46.52 -8.19
C THR A 542 24.22 46.75 -6.71
N PRO A 543 23.63 47.77 -6.05
CA PRO A 543 23.94 48.08 -4.66
C PRO A 543 23.72 46.92 -3.67
N GLU A 544 22.73 46.06 -3.94
CA GLU A 544 22.43 44.90 -3.10
C GLU A 544 23.49 43.80 -3.22
N VAL A 545 23.92 43.48 -4.46
CA VAL A 545 25.01 42.52 -4.70
C VAL A 545 26.33 43.05 -4.16
N PHE A 546 26.60 44.35 -4.33
CA PHE A 546 27.77 45.00 -3.77
C PHE A 546 27.81 44.91 -2.24
N ALA A 547 26.69 45.17 -1.56
CA ALA A 547 26.57 45.04 -0.11
C ALA A 547 26.84 43.60 0.37
N LEU A 548 26.26 42.59 -0.29
CA LEU A 548 26.49 41.18 0.04
C LEU A 548 27.93 40.72 -0.22
N ALA A 549 28.52 41.14 -1.35
CA ALA A 549 29.91 40.82 -1.68
C ALA A 549 30.88 41.47 -0.68
N LEU A 550 30.65 42.73 -0.33
CA LEU A 550 31.43 43.45 0.68
C LEU A 550 31.32 42.77 2.06
N ARG A 551 30.12 42.31 2.43
CA ARG A 551 29.91 41.50 3.64
C ARG A 551 30.65 40.17 3.60
N TYR A 552 30.62 39.46 2.48
CA TYR A 552 31.29 38.17 2.32
C TYR A 552 32.81 38.32 2.47
N VAL A 553 33.40 39.30 1.77
CA VAL A 553 34.84 39.61 1.89
C VAL A 553 35.18 39.92 3.34
N TRP A 554 34.39 40.77 4.01
CA TRP A 554 34.67 41.12 5.40
C TRP A 554 34.54 39.95 6.40
N LEU A 555 33.57 39.05 6.20
CA LEU A 555 33.40 37.87 7.07
C LEU A 555 34.54 36.86 6.91
N THR A 556 35.18 36.83 5.74
CA THR A 556 36.18 35.83 5.38
C THR A 556 37.62 36.33 5.43
N ASP A 557 37.82 37.66 5.40
CA ASP A 557 39.12 38.29 5.52
C ASP A 557 39.59 38.33 6.99
N ALA A 558 40.83 37.89 7.22
CA ALA A 558 41.43 37.80 8.54
C ALA A 558 41.83 39.18 9.08
N ASP A 559 42.24 40.11 8.20
CA ASP A 559 42.67 41.47 8.57
C ASP A 559 42.16 42.52 7.56
N PRO A 560 40.84 42.82 7.57
CA PRO A 560 40.25 43.74 6.60
C PRO A 560 40.58 45.20 6.93
N ASP A 561 41.09 45.95 5.93
CA ASP A 561 41.21 47.41 6.03
C ASP A 561 39.81 48.06 6.10
N LEU A 562 39.51 48.70 7.24
CA LEU A 562 38.22 49.33 7.52
C LEU A 562 38.14 50.79 7.04
N THR A 563 39.28 51.39 6.66
CA THR A 563 39.37 52.80 6.26
C THR A 563 38.46 53.15 5.08
N PRO A 564 38.36 52.31 4.02
CA PRO A 564 37.46 52.55 2.90
C PRO A 564 35.97 52.54 3.27
N LEU A 565 35.57 51.87 4.37
CA LEU A 565 34.17 51.73 4.76
C LEU A 565 33.53 53.05 5.21
N GLN A 566 34.33 53.98 5.71
CA GLN A 566 33.83 55.31 6.11
C GLN A 566 33.28 56.10 4.91
N GLY A 567 33.86 55.91 3.72
CA GLY A 567 33.38 56.53 2.48
C GLY A 567 31.96 56.09 2.10
N TYR A 568 31.57 54.87 2.47
CA TYR A 568 30.24 54.32 2.19
C TYR A 568 29.15 54.75 3.18
N LEU A 569 29.49 55.49 4.25
CA LEU A 569 28.52 55.98 5.24
C LEU A 569 27.75 57.23 4.80
N GLN A 570 28.08 57.81 3.64
CA GLN A 570 27.50 59.08 3.20
C GLN A 570 26.01 58.95 2.82
N PRO A 571 25.21 60.03 2.99
CA PRO A 571 23.79 60.05 2.60
C PRO A 571 23.52 59.71 1.13
N THR A 572 24.48 60.00 0.25
CA THR A 572 24.43 59.79 -1.21
C THR A 572 24.59 58.33 -1.63
N VAL A 573 25.10 57.47 -0.74
CA VAL A 573 25.31 56.04 -1.00
C VAL A 573 24.02 55.26 -0.74
N ASP A 574 23.78 54.21 -1.52
CA ASP A 574 22.57 53.37 -1.39
C ASP A 574 22.40 52.82 0.04
N PRO A 575 21.16 52.80 0.58
CA PRO A 575 20.90 52.36 1.95
C PRO A 575 21.39 50.94 2.26
N ALA A 576 21.42 50.03 1.28
CA ALA A 576 21.90 48.67 1.48
C ALA A 576 23.41 48.66 1.80
N VAL A 577 24.20 49.33 0.95
CA VAL A 577 25.66 49.42 1.12
C VAL A 577 26.01 50.20 2.38
N ARG A 578 25.31 51.31 2.64
CA ARG A 578 25.50 52.12 3.85
C ARG A 578 25.18 51.35 5.12
N GLY A 579 24.07 50.63 5.14
CA GLY A 579 23.66 49.79 6.26
C GLY A 579 24.72 48.72 6.56
N THR A 580 25.16 48.00 5.54
CA THR A 580 26.23 47.00 5.68
C THR A 580 27.54 47.63 6.15
N ALA A 581 28.00 48.74 5.56
CA ALA A 581 29.22 49.40 6.02
C ALA A 581 29.13 49.84 7.49
N ALA A 582 27.97 50.36 7.92
CA ALA A 582 27.75 50.74 9.31
C ALA A 582 27.76 49.52 10.25
N SER A 583 27.11 48.41 9.92
CA SER A 583 27.12 47.21 10.75
C SER A 583 28.52 46.60 10.89
N LEU A 584 29.34 46.65 9.84
CA LEU A 584 30.72 46.15 9.87
C LEU A 584 31.62 47.02 10.75
N LEU A 585 31.51 48.35 10.63
CA LEU A 585 32.24 49.30 11.49
C LEU A 585 31.82 49.19 12.96
N LEU A 586 30.53 48.94 13.24
CA LEU A 586 30.07 48.68 14.60
C LEU A 586 30.70 47.42 15.22
N ARG A 587 31.07 46.44 14.39
CA ARG A 587 31.62 45.16 14.85
C ARG A 587 33.14 45.20 15.06
N ARG A 588 33.91 45.77 14.11
CA ARG A 588 35.39 45.75 14.14
C ARG A 588 36.07 47.12 14.19
N GLY A 589 35.32 48.22 14.07
CA GLY A 589 35.91 49.56 14.07
C GLY A 589 36.44 50.00 15.45
N ASP A 590 37.29 51.03 15.42
CA ASP A 590 37.71 51.75 16.63
C ASP A 590 36.55 52.52 17.29
N ALA A 591 36.79 53.12 18.46
CA ALA A 591 35.74 53.83 19.20
C ALA A 591 35.11 55.00 18.40
N GLN A 592 35.90 55.69 17.58
CA GLN A 592 35.44 56.81 16.76
C GLN A 592 34.60 56.32 15.58
N GLN A 593 35.06 55.29 14.88
CA GLN A 593 34.35 54.63 13.79
C GLN A 593 33.02 54.04 14.25
N LYS A 594 32.99 53.42 15.44
CA LYS A 594 31.75 52.91 16.05
C LYS A 594 30.75 54.03 16.36
N ALA A 595 31.23 55.18 16.85
CA ALA A 595 30.36 56.33 17.11
C ALA A 595 29.74 56.87 15.81
N ILE A 596 30.53 57.01 14.74
CA ILE A 596 30.05 57.47 13.43
C ILE A 596 29.04 56.47 12.85
N ALA A 597 29.33 55.17 12.90
CA ALA A 597 28.43 54.14 12.42
C ALA A 597 27.11 54.08 13.21
N THR A 598 27.17 54.30 14.54
CA THR A 598 25.98 54.38 15.40
C THR A 598 25.09 55.56 15.01
N ASP A 599 25.68 56.74 14.76
CA ASP A 599 24.94 57.93 14.34
C ASP A 599 24.28 57.73 12.97
N THR A 600 25.00 57.11 12.03
CA THR A 600 24.48 56.75 10.70
C THR A 600 23.31 55.79 10.80
N LEU A 601 23.44 54.70 11.57
CA LEU A 601 22.34 53.75 11.76
C LEU A 601 21.13 54.39 12.45
N ARG A 602 21.36 55.24 13.47
CA ARG A 602 20.28 56.01 14.10
C ARG A 602 19.49 56.79 13.06
N ARG A 603 20.17 57.55 12.19
CA ARG A 603 19.52 58.34 11.13
C ARG A 603 18.75 57.46 10.15
N MET A 604 19.28 56.29 9.80
CA MET A 604 18.59 55.34 8.92
C MET A 604 17.30 54.80 9.56
N LEU A 605 17.36 54.40 10.83
CA LEU A 605 16.21 53.86 11.57
C LEU A 605 15.07 54.88 11.75
N THR A 606 15.39 56.18 11.82
CA THR A 606 14.40 57.26 11.99
C THR A 606 14.07 58.01 10.70
N HIS A 607 14.53 57.52 9.54
CA HIS A 607 14.37 58.23 8.27
C HIS A 607 12.93 58.15 7.73
N ASP A 608 12.45 59.16 7.01
CA ASP A 608 11.07 59.21 6.48
C ASP A 608 10.82 58.12 5.41
N ARG A 609 11.83 57.87 4.57
CA ARG A 609 11.79 56.82 3.54
C ARG A 609 11.79 55.41 4.14
N GLU A 610 10.82 54.59 3.74
CA GLU A 610 10.70 53.19 4.17
C GLU A 610 11.96 52.37 3.92
N ARG A 611 12.56 52.47 2.72
CA ARG A 611 13.75 51.68 2.34
C ARG A 611 14.94 51.90 3.29
N GLU A 612 15.08 53.12 3.79
CA GLU A 612 16.13 53.48 4.76
C GLU A 612 15.92 52.77 6.10
N ARG A 613 14.69 52.80 6.62
CA ARG A 613 14.34 52.12 7.87
C ARG A 613 14.47 50.61 7.74
N VAL A 614 14.07 50.02 6.61
CA VAL A 614 14.20 48.58 6.35
C VAL A 614 15.68 48.16 6.37
N MET A 615 16.54 48.85 5.61
CA MET A 615 17.96 48.53 5.57
C MET A 615 18.65 48.84 6.90
N GLY A 616 18.21 49.87 7.61
CA GLY A 616 18.63 50.17 8.98
C GLY A 616 18.31 49.03 9.95
N CYS A 617 17.09 48.45 9.88
CA CYS A 617 16.71 47.31 10.72
C CYS A 617 17.55 46.06 10.40
N ARG A 618 17.80 45.78 9.12
CA ARG A 618 18.68 44.65 8.71
C ARG A 618 20.10 44.84 9.24
N ALA A 619 20.66 46.03 9.06
CA ALA A 619 21.98 46.37 9.58
C ALA A 619 22.05 46.33 11.11
N LEU A 620 20.97 46.71 11.81
CA LEU A 620 20.85 46.56 13.26
C LEU A 620 20.93 45.09 13.68
N GLY A 621 20.32 44.18 12.92
CA GLY A 621 20.42 42.74 13.13
C GLY A 621 21.84 42.17 12.98
N GLU A 622 22.72 42.89 12.29
CA GLU A 622 24.10 42.48 12.01
C GLU A 622 25.12 43.17 12.94
N ALA A 623 24.66 44.10 13.78
CA ALA A 623 25.49 44.90 14.67
C ALA A 623 25.70 44.23 16.04
N GLN A 624 26.92 44.35 16.60
CA GLN A 624 27.28 43.76 17.90
C GLN A 624 27.09 44.74 19.09
N TYR A 625 26.93 46.05 18.83
CA TYR A 625 26.77 47.08 19.86
C TYR A 625 25.39 47.77 19.77
N LEU A 626 24.46 47.37 20.65
CA LEU A 626 23.03 47.72 20.54
C LEU A 626 22.54 48.73 21.56
N GLN A 627 23.30 49.03 22.61
CA GLN A 627 22.77 49.69 23.80
C GLN A 627 22.19 51.08 23.49
N ALA A 628 22.82 51.83 22.59
CA ALA A 628 22.36 53.15 22.13
C ALA A 628 21.20 53.09 21.10
N LEU A 629 21.03 51.97 20.39
CA LEU A 629 20.01 51.81 19.34
C LEU A 629 18.76 51.03 19.83
N ARG A 630 18.84 50.39 21.01
CA ARG A 630 17.75 49.60 21.63
C ARG A 630 16.45 50.41 21.79
N LEU A 631 16.54 51.71 22.01
CA LEU A 631 15.38 52.59 22.18
C LEU A 631 14.49 52.72 20.92
N TYR A 632 15.00 52.36 19.74
CA TYR A 632 14.25 52.41 18.48
C TYR A 632 13.49 51.11 18.16
N ILE A 633 13.79 49.99 18.84
CA ILE A 633 13.19 48.68 18.56
C ILE A 633 11.66 48.72 18.74
N LYS A 634 11.18 49.24 19.88
CA LYS A 634 9.74 49.30 20.19
C LYS A 634 8.96 50.18 19.19
N PRO A 635 9.41 51.39 18.83
CA PRO A 635 8.82 52.16 17.73
C PRO A 635 8.79 51.42 16.39
N LEU A 636 9.88 50.74 16.00
CA LEU A 636 9.99 50.05 14.71
C LEU A 636 9.09 48.80 14.62
N LEU A 637 8.83 48.13 15.73
CA LEU A 637 7.82 47.06 15.81
C LEU A 637 6.39 47.58 15.57
N GLN A 638 6.15 48.88 15.74
CA GLN A 638 4.88 49.56 15.52
C GLN A 638 4.90 50.44 14.25
N ASP A 639 5.91 50.29 13.38
CA ASP A 639 6.03 51.10 12.17
C ASP A 639 4.83 50.92 11.23
N SER A 640 4.45 52.01 10.56
CA SER A 640 3.44 52.00 9.50
C SER A 640 3.73 50.95 8.41
N SER A 641 5.00 50.79 8.01
CA SER A 641 5.42 49.81 7.01
C SER A 641 5.48 48.40 7.61
N LEU A 642 4.88 47.46 6.89
CA LEU A 642 5.01 46.02 7.16
C LEU A 642 6.45 45.53 6.94
N ARG A 643 7.15 46.05 5.93
CA ARG A 643 8.53 45.63 5.61
C ARG A 643 9.49 45.99 6.74
N VAL A 644 9.30 47.16 7.36
CA VAL A 644 10.09 47.59 8.52
C VAL A 644 9.82 46.68 9.72
N ARG A 645 8.54 46.39 10.00
CA ARG A 645 8.16 45.46 11.08
C ARG A 645 8.77 44.08 10.89
N CYS A 646 8.68 43.49 9.69
CA CYS A 646 9.29 42.20 9.39
C CYS A 646 10.83 42.22 9.56
N ALA A 647 11.51 43.24 9.04
CA ALA A 647 12.95 43.39 9.20
C ALA A 647 13.36 43.54 10.67
N MET A 648 12.54 44.20 11.49
CA MET A 648 12.79 44.31 12.93
C MET A 648 12.60 42.97 13.67
N LEU A 649 11.62 42.14 13.29
CA LEU A 649 11.47 40.80 13.85
C LEU A 649 12.71 39.92 13.57
N GLU A 650 13.22 39.95 12.34
CA GLU A 650 14.45 39.25 11.97
C GLU A 650 15.66 39.77 12.76
N ALA A 651 15.75 41.09 12.95
CA ALA A 651 16.84 41.71 13.71
C ALA A 651 16.79 41.37 15.21
N ILE A 652 15.61 41.21 15.80
CA ILE A 652 15.46 40.74 17.19
C ILE A 652 16.04 39.35 17.36
N ALA A 653 15.75 38.43 16.43
CA ALA A 653 16.31 37.09 16.45
C ALA A 653 17.83 37.10 16.23
N ALA A 654 18.31 37.88 15.24
CA ALA A 654 19.72 37.98 14.94
C ALA A 654 20.58 38.50 16.11
N THR A 655 19.98 39.34 16.97
CA THR A 655 20.64 39.97 18.11
C THR A 655 20.37 39.28 19.44
N HIS A 656 19.59 38.19 19.46
CA HIS A 656 19.13 37.50 20.68
C HIS A 656 18.56 38.49 21.73
N SER A 657 17.74 39.45 21.28
CA SER A 657 17.14 40.45 22.17
C SER A 657 15.93 39.87 22.93
N GLU A 658 16.19 39.08 23.97
CA GLU A 658 15.20 38.27 24.72
C GLU A 658 13.97 39.05 25.21
N GLU A 659 14.14 40.32 25.61
CA GLU A 659 13.05 41.21 26.04
C GLU A 659 11.92 41.31 24.99
N TYR A 660 12.26 41.17 23.71
CA TYR A 660 11.34 41.32 22.59
C TYR A 660 10.85 40.00 21.98
N TYR A 661 11.23 38.84 22.52
CA TYR A 661 10.72 37.54 22.06
C TYR A 661 9.19 37.42 22.08
N PRO A 662 8.44 38.01 23.06
CA PRO A 662 6.98 38.04 22.98
C PRO A 662 6.41 38.70 21.72
N SER A 663 7.18 39.60 21.08
CA SER A 663 6.80 40.23 19.80
C SER A 663 6.93 39.27 18.62
N LEU A 664 7.90 38.34 18.66
CA LEU A 664 8.02 37.26 17.67
C LEU A 664 6.79 36.34 17.76
N LEU A 665 6.42 35.90 18.97
CA LEU A 665 5.24 35.06 19.18
C LEU A 665 3.94 35.75 18.73
N ARG A 666 3.78 37.04 19.06
CA ARG A 666 2.64 37.84 18.60
C ARG A 666 2.64 38.00 17.07
N GLY A 667 3.82 38.05 16.45
CA GLY A 667 3.99 38.11 15.00
C GLY A 667 3.41 36.91 14.25
N LEU A 668 3.34 35.73 14.89
CA LEU A 668 2.73 34.53 14.32
C LEU A 668 1.20 34.66 14.11
N GLN A 669 0.53 35.51 14.89
CA GLN A 669 -0.92 35.69 14.83
C GLN A 669 -1.36 36.34 13.51
N TYR A 670 -0.62 37.35 13.04
CA TYR A 670 -0.99 38.15 11.88
C TYR A 670 -0.40 37.59 10.59
N LYS A 671 -1.25 37.35 9.60
CA LYS A 671 -0.84 36.82 8.27
C LYS A 671 0.30 37.62 7.64
N SER A 672 0.33 38.94 7.83
CA SER A 672 1.31 39.84 7.22
C SER A 672 2.72 39.80 7.84
N THR A 673 2.87 39.32 9.08
CA THR A 673 4.16 39.24 9.80
C THR A 673 4.59 37.81 10.11
N ARG A 674 3.74 36.84 9.78
CA ARG A 674 3.85 35.46 10.24
C ARG A 674 5.11 34.78 9.76
N ASP A 675 5.42 34.89 8.47
CA ASP A 675 6.58 34.21 7.89
C ASP A 675 7.88 34.78 8.45
N ALA A 676 7.97 36.11 8.58
CA ALA A 676 9.12 36.77 9.21
C ALA A 676 9.28 36.37 10.69
N ALA A 677 8.17 36.29 11.44
CA ALA A 677 8.18 35.81 12.82
C ALA A 677 8.61 34.33 12.93
N LEU A 678 8.13 33.48 12.03
CA LEU A 678 8.51 32.07 11.96
C LEU A 678 10.01 31.94 11.68
N HIS A 679 10.53 32.61 10.65
CA HIS A 679 11.95 32.60 10.33
C HIS A 679 12.81 33.15 11.47
N ALA A 680 12.36 34.20 12.16
CA ALA A 680 13.04 34.74 13.33
C ALA A 680 13.09 33.71 14.47
N LEU A 681 12.00 32.99 14.75
CA LEU A 681 11.96 31.95 15.78
C LEU A 681 12.83 30.74 15.42
N VAL A 682 12.85 30.32 14.15
CA VAL A 682 13.73 29.23 13.69
C VAL A 682 15.19 29.62 13.79
N ARG A 683 15.53 30.88 13.49
CA ARG A 683 16.89 31.40 13.59
C ARG A 683 17.43 31.45 15.03
N LEU A 684 16.55 31.57 16.03
CA LEU A 684 16.93 31.50 17.44
C LEU A 684 17.33 30.08 17.87
N ASP A 685 17.06 29.07 17.04
CA ASP A 685 17.44 27.67 17.29
C ASP A 685 16.90 27.20 18.67
N ASN A 686 17.73 26.51 19.46
CA ASN A 686 17.36 25.97 20.77
C ASN A 686 16.80 27.00 21.77
N ASP A 687 17.16 28.29 21.66
CA ASP A 687 16.66 29.35 22.56
C ASP A 687 15.14 29.57 22.42
N ALA A 688 14.57 29.26 21.25
CA ALA A 688 13.14 29.43 21.00
C ALA A 688 12.31 28.27 21.57
N ILE A 689 12.88 27.09 21.78
CA ILE A 689 12.14 25.85 22.10
C ILE A 689 11.23 26.01 23.34
N PRO A 690 11.69 26.54 24.50
CA PRO A 690 10.83 26.66 25.67
C PRO A 690 9.60 27.56 25.43
N LEU A 691 9.77 28.60 24.61
CA LEU A 691 8.68 29.51 24.24
C LEU A 691 7.70 28.85 23.28
N LEU A 692 8.21 28.10 22.30
CA LEU A 692 7.41 27.38 21.30
C LEU A 692 6.60 26.25 21.94
N VAL A 693 7.18 25.48 22.87
CA VAL A 693 6.48 24.43 23.62
C VAL A 693 5.33 25.04 24.41
N LYS A 694 5.60 26.08 25.20
CA LYS A 694 4.56 26.77 25.98
C LYS A 694 3.43 27.32 25.09
N LEU A 695 3.77 27.85 23.91
CA LEU A 695 2.79 28.36 22.95
C LEU A 695 1.97 27.22 22.31
N ALA A 696 2.58 26.07 22.04
CA ALA A 696 1.91 24.91 21.45
C ALA A 696 0.97 24.21 22.45
N GLU A 697 1.29 24.23 23.74
CA GLU A 697 0.50 23.62 24.81
C GLU A 697 -0.66 24.48 25.31
N ASP A 698 -0.63 25.80 25.09
CA ASP A 698 -1.68 26.71 25.55
C ASP A 698 -2.99 26.51 24.74
N PRO A 699 -4.05 25.94 25.35
CA PRO A 699 -5.30 25.66 24.64
C PRO A 699 -6.10 26.91 24.30
N TYR A 700 -5.79 28.07 24.91
CA TYR A 700 -6.44 29.34 24.63
C TYR A 700 -5.81 30.09 23.44
N GLN A 701 -4.68 29.60 22.93
CA GLN A 701 -4.10 30.14 21.71
C GLN A 701 -4.84 29.61 20.47
N PRO A 702 -4.99 30.43 19.41
CA PRO A 702 -5.57 29.97 18.15
C PRO A 702 -4.82 28.74 17.60
N GLU A 703 -5.56 27.73 17.12
CA GLU A 703 -5.00 26.49 16.57
C GLU A 703 -3.92 26.76 15.50
N LEU A 704 -4.14 27.79 14.68
CA LEU A 704 -3.18 28.24 13.67
C LEU A 704 -1.82 28.58 14.31
N VAL A 705 -1.82 29.37 15.38
CA VAL A 705 -0.60 29.84 16.06
C VAL A 705 0.15 28.67 16.69
N ARG A 706 -0.58 27.75 17.35
CA ARG A 706 0.02 26.53 17.89
C ARG A 706 0.66 25.69 16.79
N THR A 707 0.00 25.57 15.64
CA THR A 707 0.53 24.84 14.47
C THR A 707 1.81 25.46 13.93
N TYR A 708 1.90 26.78 13.89
CA TYR A 708 3.16 27.46 13.52
C TYR A 708 4.26 27.27 14.57
N ALA A 709 3.91 27.18 15.86
CA ALA A 709 4.88 26.86 16.91
C ALA A 709 5.48 25.44 16.73
N LEU A 710 4.62 24.45 16.44
CA LEU A 710 5.05 23.10 16.08
C LEU A 710 5.92 23.08 14.82
N THR A 711 5.53 23.85 13.80
CA THR A 711 6.26 23.95 12.54
C THR A 711 7.65 24.57 12.75
N ALA A 712 7.76 25.58 13.61
CA ALA A 712 9.03 26.19 13.99
C ALA A 712 9.96 25.16 14.64
N MET A 713 9.47 24.36 15.60
CA MET A 713 10.26 23.29 16.22
C MET A 713 10.72 22.25 15.18
N GLY A 714 9.85 21.88 14.24
CA GLY A 714 10.23 20.97 13.14
C GLY A 714 11.31 21.55 12.23
N GLN A 715 11.25 22.85 11.92
CA GLN A 715 12.24 23.53 11.09
C GLN A 715 13.57 23.78 11.80
N ILE A 716 13.55 23.95 13.13
CA ILE A 716 14.78 24.00 13.95
C ILE A 716 15.52 22.66 13.83
N GLY A 717 14.80 21.53 13.93
CA GLY A 717 15.34 20.20 13.62
C GLY A 717 16.47 19.72 14.53
N SER A 718 16.75 20.43 15.63
CA SER A 718 17.70 19.99 16.66
C SER A 718 17.15 18.80 17.45
N VAL A 719 18.03 18.05 18.10
CA VAL A 719 17.63 16.90 18.95
C VAL A 719 16.67 17.35 20.04
N GLU A 720 16.90 18.52 20.65
CA GLU A 720 16.01 19.11 21.65
C GLU A 720 14.62 19.42 21.09
N ALA A 721 14.54 19.98 19.88
CA ALA A 721 13.28 20.32 19.23
C ALA A 721 12.49 19.06 18.82
N LEU A 722 13.18 18.04 18.29
CA LEU A 722 12.57 16.75 17.95
C LEU A 722 12.08 16.02 19.20
N ASN A 723 12.87 16.01 20.28
CA ASN A 723 12.46 15.44 21.56
C ASN A 723 11.19 16.12 22.11
N ALA A 724 11.10 17.45 22.00
CA ALA A 724 9.91 18.19 22.40
C ALA A 724 8.68 17.82 21.54
N LEU A 725 8.85 17.70 20.22
CA LEU A 725 7.78 17.27 19.32
C LEU A 725 7.30 15.84 19.62
N VAL A 726 8.22 14.91 19.85
CA VAL A 726 7.86 13.51 20.16
C VAL A 726 7.20 13.40 21.54
N SER A 727 7.67 14.14 22.54
CA SER A 727 7.00 14.24 23.85
C SER A 727 5.56 14.73 23.70
N GLN A 728 5.35 15.76 22.87
CA GLN A 728 4.02 16.31 22.62
C GLN A 728 3.14 15.36 21.78
N LEU A 729 3.73 14.54 20.90
CA LEU A 729 3.01 13.52 20.14
C LEU A 729 2.29 12.51 21.05
N MET A 730 2.91 12.15 22.18
CA MET A 730 2.38 11.18 23.13
C MET A 730 1.09 11.66 23.81
N THR A 731 0.96 12.96 24.02
CA THR A 731 -0.15 13.56 24.79
C THR A 731 -1.17 14.27 23.91
N ALA A 732 -0.78 14.72 22.71
CA ALA A 732 -1.65 15.39 21.76
C ALA A 732 -2.69 14.44 21.15
N TRP A 733 -3.84 14.99 20.77
CA TRP A 733 -4.93 14.29 20.07
C TRP A 733 -5.43 15.11 18.87
N GLY A 734 -6.26 14.50 18.02
CA GLY A 734 -6.95 15.19 16.93
C GLY A 734 -6.02 15.91 15.95
N SER A 735 -6.31 17.18 15.67
CA SER A 735 -5.56 17.98 14.69
C SER A 735 -4.11 18.24 15.12
N THR A 736 -3.85 18.47 16.41
CA THR A 736 -2.50 18.66 16.95
C THR A 736 -1.63 17.44 16.68
N ARG A 737 -2.12 16.24 17.00
CA ARG A 737 -1.41 14.98 16.75
C ARG A 737 -1.12 14.81 15.25
N ARG A 738 -2.12 15.06 14.39
CA ARG A 738 -1.93 15.03 12.93
C ARG A 738 -0.84 15.99 12.46
N ASN A 739 -0.81 17.22 12.98
CA ASN A 739 0.18 18.22 12.59
C ASN A 739 1.59 17.80 13.00
N ILE A 740 1.78 17.29 14.22
CA ILE A 740 3.06 16.76 14.68
C ILE A 740 3.53 15.60 13.79
N LEU A 741 2.65 14.62 13.53
CA LEU A 741 2.96 13.49 12.65
C LEU A 741 3.36 13.93 11.24
N ARG A 742 2.62 14.89 10.65
CA ARG A 742 2.94 15.44 9.32
C ARG A 742 4.27 16.17 9.30
N ILE A 743 4.66 16.85 10.38
CA ILE A 743 5.96 17.50 10.50
C ILE A 743 7.05 16.44 10.53
N LEU A 744 6.98 15.49 11.48
CA LEU A 744 8.01 14.45 11.67
C LEU A 744 8.24 13.60 10.43
N VAL A 745 7.16 13.15 9.76
CA VAL A 745 7.22 12.32 8.56
C VAL A 745 7.76 13.07 7.32
N LYS A 746 7.72 14.41 7.32
CA LYS A 746 8.21 15.24 6.20
C LYS A 746 9.65 15.70 6.35
N LEU A 747 10.29 15.46 7.50
CA LEU A 747 11.66 15.88 7.71
C LEU A 747 12.62 15.14 6.77
N PRO A 748 13.65 15.82 6.24
CA PRO A 748 14.60 15.22 5.32
C PRO A 748 15.40 14.10 6.00
N GLN A 749 15.86 13.15 5.17
CA GLN A 749 16.69 12.02 5.61
C GLN A 749 16.03 11.16 6.70
N GLU A 750 14.70 11.18 6.81
CA GLU A 750 13.93 10.41 7.80
C GLU A 750 14.28 10.75 9.28
N THR A 751 14.96 11.87 9.53
CA THR A 751 15.38 12.32 10.88
C THR A 751 14.24 12.39 11.90
N GLY A 752 13.02 12.76 11.47
CA GLY A 752 11.85 12.75 12.35
C GLY A 752 11.34 11.35 12.68
N ILE A 753 11.52 10.38 11.78
CA ILE A 753 11.16 8.97 11.98
C ILE A 753 12.18 8.33 12.93
N ASP A 754 13.47 8.60 12.71
CA ASP A 754 14.56 8.16 13.58
C ASP A 754 14.36 8.66 15.01
N ALA A 755 14.05 9.95 15.18
CA ALA A 755 13.78 10.52 16.51
C ALA A 755 12.59 9.84 17.21
N VAL A 756 11.51 9.52 16.47
CA VAL A 756 10.38 8.77 17.02
C VAL A 756 10.81 7.35 17.41
N SER A 757 11.57 6.68 16.56
CA SER A 757 12.07 5.33 16.78
C SER A 757 12.98 5.26 18.00
N ASP A 758 13.88 6.23 18.18
CA ASP A 758 14.82 6.29 19.30
C ASP A 758 14.13 6.53 20.65
N ILE A 759 13.07 7.34 20.67
CA ILE A 759 12.39 7.76 21.91
C ILE A 759 11.23 6.83 22.28
N LEU A 760 10.36 6.51 21.32
CA LEU A 760 9.16 5.70 21.55
C LEU A 760 9.39 4.23 21.24
N GLY A 761 10.33 3.92 20.34
CA GLY A 761 10.47 2.62 19.75
C GLY A 761 9.21 2.18 18.99
N ARG A 762 9.31 0.98 18.43
CA ARG A 762 8.18 0.34 17.75
C ARG A 762 6.95 0.19 18.64
N ASN A 763 7.14 -0.26 19.88
CA ASN A 763 6.05 -0.50 20.83
C ASN A 763 5.27 0.79 21.18
N GLY A 764 5.96 1.93 21.29
CA GLY A 764 5.31 3.20 21.56
C GLY A 764 4.42 3.65 20.41
N VAL A 765 4.88 3.49 19.17
CA VAL A 765 4.06 3.82 17.99
C VAL A 765 2.90 2.84 17.82
N GLU A 766 3.11 1.54 18.07
CA GLU A 766 2.02 0.54 18.09
C GLU A 766 0.95 0.88 19.14
N SER A 767 1.35 1.40 20.31
CA SER A 767 0.42 1.89 21.33
C SER A 767 -0.41 3.09 20.83
N LEU A 768 0.21 4.05 20.13
CA LEU A 768 -0.50 5.17 19.52
C LEU A 768 -1.50 4.69 18.44
N ILE A 769 -1.12 3.69 17.63
CA ILE A 769 -2.02 3.06 16.66
C ILE A 769 -3.20 2.41 17.38
N GLN A 770 -2.95 1.67 18.46
CA GLN A 770 -4.01 1.04 19.24
C GLN A 770 -4.97 2.07 19.84
N GLN A 771 -4.45 3.19 20.38
CA GLN A 771 -5.26 4.30 20.88
C GLN A 771 -6.20 4.86 19.79
N GLU A 772 -5.69 5.10 18.59
CA GLU A 772 -6.50 5.59 17.47
C GLU A 772 -7.55 4.56 17.02
N ILE A 773 -7.22 3.26 16.97
CA ILE A 773 -8.18 2.19 16.65
C ILE A 773 -9.31 2.14 17.69
N LEU A 774 -8.99 2.21 18.98
CA LEU A 774 -9.98 2.21 20.06
C LEU A 774 -10.90 3.44 19.95
N PHE A 775 -10.33 4.60 19.64
CA PHE A 775 -11.10 5.82 19.44
C PHE A 775 -12.05 5.73 18.25
N VAL A 776 -11.57 5.22 17.11
CA VAL A 776 -12.40 4.93 15.93
C VAL A 776 -13.54 3.96 16.29
N GLY A 777 -13.28 2.96 17.13
CA GLY A 777 -14.30 2.07 17.67
C GLY A 777 -15.40 2.80 18.44
N GLN A 778 -15.04 3.77 19.30
CA GLN A 778 -16.02 4.60 20.02
C GLN A 778 -16.86 5.46 19.05
N LEU A 779 -16.28 5.94 17.96
CA LEU A 779 -17.01 6.68 16.92
C LEU A 779 -18.02 5.79 16.18
N TYR A 780 -17.64 4.56 15.79
CA TYR A 780 -18.57 3.60 15.20
C TYR A 780 -19.69 3.21 16.16
N ALA A 781 -19.37 2.99 17.44
CA ALA A 781 -20.37 2.72 18.47
C ALA A 781 -21.40 3.86 18.57
N ALA A 782 -20.95 5.11 18.49
CA ALA A 782 -21.83 6.26 18.47
C ALA A 782 -22.69 6.31 17.20
N ILE A 783 -22.10 6.14 16.02
CA ILE A 783 -22.84 6.16 14.74
C ILE A 783 -23.94 5.09 14.72
N VAL A 784 -23.63 3.87 15.19
CA VAL A 784 -24.60 2.77 15.23
C VAL A 784 -25.71 3.02 16.26
N ASP A 785 -25.38 3.54 17.45
CA ASP A 785 -26.39 3.82 18.48
C ASP A 785 -27.25 5.06 18.15
N PHE A 786 -26.78 5.96 17.28
CA PHE A 786 -27.53 7.10 16.76
C PHE A 786 -28.26 6.83 15.43
N ASP A 787 -28.39 5.56 15.02
CA ASP A 787 -29.18 5.09 13.87
C ASP A 787 -30.69 5.29 14.13
N ILE A 788 -31.09 6.55 14.24
CA ILE A 788 -32.46 7.01 14.48
C ILE A 788 -33.05 7.36 13.11
N GLU A 789 -34.09 6.67 12.67
CA GLU A 789 -34.78 6.85 11.39
C GLU A 789 -35.58 8.18 11.25
N ASP A 790 -35.23 9.22 12.01
CA ASP A 790 -36.08 10.41 12.17
C ASP A 790 -35.80 11.57 11.20
N GLY A 791 -34.87 11.43 10.25
CA GLY A 791 -34.55 12.50 9.28
C GLY A 791 -34.15 13.84 9.91
N ASN A 792 -33.79 13.82 11.21
CA ASN A 792 -33.65 15.02 12.02
C ASN A 792 -32.28 15.68 11.78
N ARG A 793 -32.29 17.00 11.58
CA ARG A 793 -31.11 17.77 11.19
C ARG A 793 -29.99 17.69 12.23
N GLU A 794 -30.31 17.77 13.52
CA GLU A 794 -29.31 17.72 14.60
C GLU A 794 -28.63 16.35 14.71
N VAL A 795 -29.37 15.24 14.47
CA VAL A 795 -28.79 13.90 14.42
C VAL A 795 -27.86 13.78 13.22
N ALA A 796 -28.31 14.23 12.04
CA ALA A 796 -27.51 14.21 10.82
C ALA A 796 -26.22 15.04 10.96
N LEU A 797 -26.27 16.20 11.65
CA LEU A 797 -25.10 17.02 11.93
C LEU A 797 -24.09 16.32 12.85
N LEU A 798 -24.56 15.69 13.93
CA LEU A 798 -23.66 14.94 14.82
C LEU A 798 -23.06 13.72 14.12
N VAL A 799 -23.86 12.93 13.41
CA VAL A 799 -23.36 11.76 12.66
C VAL A 799 -22.36 12.17 11.59
N ARG A 800 -22.59 13.28 10.88
CA ARG A 800 -21.62 13.83 9.94
C ARG A 800 -20.32 14.25 10.63
N ALA A 801 -20.40 14.96 11.76
CA ALA A 801 -19.21 15.34 12.53
C ALA A 801 -18.41 14.11 13.01
N LEU A 802 -19.09 13.04 13.46
CA LEU A 802 -18.45 11.78 13.84
C LEU A 802 -17.76 11.10 12.65
N ARG A 803 -18.36 11.14 11.45
CA ARG A 803 -17.77 10.61 10.21
C ARG A 803 -16.55 11.41 9.76
N ASP A 804 -16.62 12.74 9.80
CA ASP A 804 -15.47 13.60 9.49
C ASP A 804 -14.30 13.28 10.43
N GLN A 805 -14.59 13.08 11.72
CA GLN A 805 -13.59 12.72 12.72
C GLN A 805 -13.03 11.30 12.52
N GLN A 806 -13.83 10.36 12.00
CA GLN A 806 -13.36 9.04 11.60
C GLN A 806 -12.35 9.14 10.45
N THR A 807 -12.66 9.94 9.41
CA THR A 807 -11.74 10.17 8.30
C THR A 807 -10.41 10.76 8.78
N ASP A 808 -10.46 11.77 9.67
CA ASP A 808 -9.25 12.33 10.28
C ASP A 808 -8.45 11.29 11.08
N SER A 809 -9.13 10.36 11.75
CA SER A 809 -8.48 9.29 12.53
C SER A 809 -7.82 8.24 11.64
N ILE A 810 -8.46 7.91 10.51
CA ILE A 810 -7.87 7.03 9.49
C ILE A 810 -6.61 7.67 8.88
N GLU A 811 -6.63 8.98 8.61
CA GLU A 811 -5.43 9.70 8.14
C GLU A 811 -4.28 9.61 9.16
N ARG A 812 -4.58 9.78 10.46
CA ARG A 812 -3.57 9.63 11.53
C ARG A 812 -3.04 8.20 11.62
N LEU A 813 -3.87 7.19 11.43
CA LEU A 813 -3.43 5.80 11.36
C LEU A 813 -2.41 5.59 10.23
N PHE A 814 -2.66 6.15 9.03
CA PHE A 814 -1.68 6.10 7.95
C PHE A 814 -0.37 6.80 8.29
N LEU A 815 -0.43 7.98 8.91
CA LEU A 815 0.77 8.69 9.33
C LEU A 815 1.56 7.94 10.40
N LEU A 816 0.89 7.30 11.36
CA LEU A 816 1.53 6.45 12.38
C LEU A 816 2.16 5.20 11.75
N MET A 817 1.49 4.56 10.80
CA MET A 817 2.06 3.41 10.08
C MET A 817 3.29 3.79 9.26
N ARG A 818 3.34 5.02 8.72
CA ARG A 818 4.55 5.60 8.07
C ARG A 818 5.68 5.91 9.05
N LEU A 819 5.50 5.76 10.36
CA LEU A 819 6.60 5.82 11.31
C LEU A 819 7.16 4.43 11.64
N LEU A 820 6.45 3.36 11.24
CA LEU A 820 6.82 1.97 11.55
C LEU A 820 7.38 1.21 10.35
N TYR A 821 6.87 1.48 9.15
CA TYR A 821 7.08 0.62 7.99
C TYR A 821 7.92 1.29 6.91
N HIS A 822 9.12 0.76 6.69
CA HIS A 822 9.97 1.11 5.56
C HIS A 822 9.79 0.11 4.41
N PRO A 823 9.67 0.59 3.15
CA PRO A 823 9.62 2.00 2.75
C PRO A 823 8.25 2.64 2.98
N ASN A 824 8.26 3.90 3.42
CA ASN A 824 7.07 4.72 3.68
C ASN A 824 6.13 4.87 2.47
N SER A 825 6.69 4.69 1.27
CA SER A 825 5.97 4.72 0.00
C SER A 825 4.92 3.61 -0.11
N ALA A 826 5.13 2.45 0.53
CA ALA A 826 4.15 1.35 0.50
C ALA A 826 2.86 1.74 1.23
N ILE A 827 2.98 2.30 2.44
CA ILE A 827 1.82 2.79 3.21
C ILE A 827 1.14 3.96 2.48
N GLN A 828 1.91 4.84 1.85
CA GLN A 828 1.35 5.94 1.05
C GLN A 828 0.61 5.45 -0.21
N ALA A 829 1.18 4.48 -0.92
CA ALA A 829 0.54 3.86 -2.08
C ALA A 829 -0.75 3.12 -1.69
N ALA A 830 -0.74 2.46 -0.54
CA ALA A 830 -1.95 1.87 0.02
C ALA A 830 -3.01 2.92 0.33
N ALA A 831 -2.65 4.01 1.03
CA ALA A 831 -3.58 5.11 1.33
C ALA A 831 -4.21 5.70 0.05
N PHE A 832 -3.38 6.01 -0.96
CA PHE A 832 -3.83 6.53 -2.25
C PHE A 832 -4.82 5.58 -2.97
N ASN A 833 -4.50 4.28 -2.98
CA ASN A 833 -5.37 3.27 -3.56
C ASN A 833 -6.70 3.12 -2.81
N LEU A 834 -6.71 3.35 -1.48
CA LEU A 834 -7.91 3.28 -0.64
C LEU A 834 -8.80 4.53 -0.73
N GLU A 835 -8.24 5.67 -1.14
CA GLU A 835 -9.03 6.87 -1.42
C GLU A 835 -9.78 6.77 -2.77
N SER A 836 -9.37 5.85 -3.65
CA SER A 836 -10.00 5.66 -4.94
C SER A 836 -11.41 5.09 -4.82
N ASN A 837 -12.29 5.46 -5.77
CA ASN A 837 -13.65 4.92 -5.82
C ASN A 837 -13.77 3.53 -6.47
N SER A 838 -12.67 2.98 -6.99
CA SER A 838 -12.67 1.71 -7.71
C SER A 838 -12.46 0.52 -6.76
N PRO A 839 -13.26 -0.56 -6.87
CA PRO A 839 -13.10 -1.76 -6.06
C PRO A 839 -11.73 -2.45 -6.28
N ASP A 840 -11.17 -2.38 -7.49
CA ASP A 840 -9.87 -3.00 -7.81
C ASP A 840 -8.71 -2.29 -7.11
N PHE A 841 -8.70 -0.96 -7.13
CA PHE A 841 -7.69 -0.17 -6.44
C PHE A 841 -7.82 -0.31 -4.92
N MET A 842 -9.04 -0.32 -4.37
CA MET A 842 -9.28 -0.66 -2.95
C MET A 842 -8.68 -2.02 -2.58
N ALA A 843 -8.93 -3.05 -3.40
CA ALA A 843 -8.39 -4.39 -3.18
C ALA A 843 -6.86 -4.41 -3.19
N ARG A 844 -6.24 -3.68 -4.12
CA ARG A 844 -4.77 -3.50 -4.17
C ARG A 844 -4.26 -2.76 -2.94
N GLY A 845 -4.89 -1.66 -2.56
CA GLY A 845 -4.50 -0.86 -1.39
C GLY A 845 -4.51 -1.68 -0.11
N LEU A 846 -5.59 -2.41 0.14
CA LEU A 846 -5.65 -3.32 1.27
C LEU A 846 -4.63 -4.47 1.15
N GLU A 847 -4.26 -4.92 -0.07
CA GLU A 847 -3.33 -6.05 -0.28
C GLU A 847 -1.89 -5.62 0.00
N ILE A 848 -1.55 -4.39 -0.38
CA ILE A 848 -0.31 -3.75 0.04
C ILE A 848 -0.26 -3.74 1.58
N LEU A 849 -1.29 -3.24 2.26
CA LEU A 849 -1.31 -3.23 3.73
C LEU A 849 -1.24 -4.64 4.34
N ASP A 850 -1.91 -5.62 3.75
CA ASP A 850 -1.87 -7.00 4.24
C ASP A 850 -0.47 -7.62 4.10
N ASN A 851 0.32 -7.22 3.12
CA ASN A 851 1.69 -7.70 2.96
C ASN A 851 2.72 -6.86 3.72
N THR A 852 2.45 -5.58 3.97
CA THR A 852 3.36 -4.66 4.65
C THR A 852 3.22 -4.71 6.18
N ILE A 853 2.00 -4.83 6.69
CA ILE A 853 1.71 -4.71 8.13
C ILE A 853 1.87 -6.06 8.85
N ASP A 854 2.52 -6.01 10.00
CA ASP A 854 2.78 -7.13 10.91
C ASP A 854 2.32 -6.87 12.38
N ILE A 855 1.63 -5.75 12.67
CA ILE A 855 1.10 -5.46 14.02
C ILE A 855 0.01 -6.46 14.47
N ALA A 856 -0.15 -6.64 15.79
CA ALA A 856 -1.18 -7.52 16.37
C ALA A 856 -2.62 -7.12 15.96
N SER A 857 -2.88 -5.82 15.80
CA SER A 857 -4.19 -5.27 15.41
C SER A 857 -4.43 -5.26 13.89
N LYS A 858 -3.56 -5.91 13.08
CA LYS A 858 -3.63 -5.93 11.61
C LYS A 858 -5.00 -6.32 11.08
N ARG A 859 -5.58 -7.41 11.59
CA ARG A 859 -6.90 -7.90 11.13
C ARG A 859 -7.98 -6.84 11.34
N THR A 860 -7.98 -6.21 12.51
CA THR A 860 -8.93 -5.15 12.86
C THR A 860 -8.74 -3.92 11.98
N LEU A 861 -7.50 -3.49 11.76
CA LEU A 861 -7.17 -2.36 10.90
C LEU A 861 -7.62 -2.60 9.45
N LEU A 862 -7.36 -3.79 8.89
CA LEU A 862 -7.80 -4.13 7.53
C LEU A 862 -9.33 -4.14 7.41
N VAL A 863 -10.07 -4.55 8.45
CA VAL A 863 -11.54 -4.49 8.46
C VAL A 863 -12.04 -3.04 8.53
N LEU A 864 -11.39 -2.18 9.31
CA LEU A 864 -11.72 -0.76 9.40
C LEU A 864 -11.58 -0.02 8.06
N LEU A 865 -10.52 -0.34 7.32
CA LEU A 865 -10.19 0.29 6.04
C LEU A 865 -10.97 -0.31 4.85
N ASP A 866 -11.59 -1.48 5.02
CA ASP A 866 -12.43 -2.12 4.01
C ASP A 866 -13.81 -1.42 3.87
N ARG A 867 -14.48 -1.57 2.73
CA ARG A 867 -15.83 -1.03 2.48
C ARG A 867 -16.90 -1.96 3.07
N ARG A 868 -16.92 -2.08 4.39
CA ARG A 868 -17.93 -2.84 5.15
C ARG A 868 -18.95 -1.94 5.80
N SER A 869 -20.08 -2.53 6.22
CA SER A 869 -21.10 -1.80 6.98
C SER A 869 -20.55 -1.32 8.33
N ASP A 870 -21.08 -0.21 8.85
CA ASP A 870 -20.66 0.36 10.13
C ASP A 870 -20.80 -0.67 11.28
N ARG A 871 -21.82 -1.54 11.21
CA ARG A 871 -22.05 -2.63 12.16
C ARG A 871 -20.97 -3.72 12.09
N ASP A 872 -20.56 -4.12 10.89
CA ASP A 872 -19.49 -5.12 10.72
C ASP A 872 -18.14 -4.59 11.22
N LYS A 873 -17.87 -3.31 10.98
CA LYS A 873 -16.66 -2.63 11.46
C LYS A 873 -16.66 -2.55 12.99
N LEU A 874 -17.78 -2.16 13.60
CA LEU A 874 -17.94 -2.16 15.05
C LEU A 874 -17.74 -3.56 15.65
N GLN A 875 -18.31 -4.59 15.04
CA GLN A 875 -18.16 -5.98 15.51
C GLN A 875 -16.70 -6.44 15.54
N SER A 876 -15.85 -5.94 14.64
CA SER A 876 -14.42 -6.28 14.63
C SER A 876 -13.61 -5.67 15.78
N ILE A 877 -14.17 -4.68 16.48
CA ILE A 877 -13.53 -3.90 17.55
C ILE A 877 -14.27 -4.05 18.88
N SER A 878 -15.50 -4.56 18.87
CA SER A 878 -16.41 -4.53 20.01
C SER A 878 -15.81 -5.12 21.28
N GLU A 879 -15.01 -6.18 21.16
CA GLU A 879 -14.31 -6.81 22.29
C GLU A 879 -13.23 -5.90 22.88
N ALA A 880 -12.45 -5.22 22.03
CA ALA A 880 -11.37 -4.32 22.45
C ALA A 880 -11.89 -3.05 23.15
N ILE A 881 -13.06 -2.55 22.75
CA ILE A 881 -13.69 -1.36 23.37
C ILE A 881 -14.74 -1.70 24.44
N GLY A 882 -15.01 -2.97 24.70
CA GLY A 882 -16.07 -3.40 25.63
C GLY A 882 -17.46 -2.87 25.23
N TYR A 883 -17.80 -2.91 23.93
CA TYR A 883 -19.03 -2.30 23.43
C TYR A 883 -20.29 -2.97 24.00
N GLN A 884 -21.17 -2.13 24.52
CA GLN A 884 -22.56 -2.45 24.86
C GLN A 884 -23.46 -1.43 24.17
N ALA A 885 -24.57 -1.89 23.59
CA ALA A 885 -25.54 -1.02 22.96
C ALA A 885 -26.15 -0.07 24.01
N MET A 886 -26.10 1.23 23.74
CA MET A 886 -26.62 2.27 24.64
C MET A 886 -27.81 2.96 24.02
N SER A 887 -28.70 3.50 24.86
CA SER A 887 -29.71 4.45 24.35
C SER A 887 -29.02 5.71 23.79
N PRO A 888 -29.59 6.39 22.78
CA PRO A 888 -29.00 7.62 22.22
C PRO A 888 -28.63 8.67 23.28
N SER A 889 -29.46 8.83 24.31
CA SER A 889 -29.19 9.76 25.41
C SER A 889 -27.96 9.36 26.25
N GLN A 890 -27.79 8.07 26.54
CA GLN A 890 -26.63 7.56 27.28
C GLN A 890 -25.37 7.62 26.42
N ARG A 891 -25.47 7.25 25.13
CA ARG A 891 -24.36 7.38 24.18
C ARG A 891 -23.86 8.81 24.07
N LEU A 892 -24.76 9.80 24.07
CA LEU A 892 -24.39 11.21 24.05
C LEU A 892 -23.63 11.63 25.31
N ARG A 893 -24.07 11.19 26.51
CA ARG A 893 -23.34 11.46 27.76
C ARG A 893 -21.95 10.82 27.75
N HIS A 894 -21.85 9.59 27.28
CA HIS A 894 -20.57 8.89 27.11
C HIS A 894 -19.63 9.64 26.15
N LEU A 895 -20.14 10.17 25.03
CA LEU A 895 -19.34 11.03 24.13
C LEU A 895 -18.82 12.29 24.84
N LEU A 896 -19.63 12.94 25.70
CA LEU A 896 -19.19 14.11 26.46
C LEU A 896 -18.15 13.78 27.55
N GLU A 897 -18.04 12.53 27.99
CA GLU A 897 -16.94 12.06 28.84
C GLU A 897 -15.64 11.94 28.04
N LEU A 898 -15.73 11.58 26.76
CA LEU A 898 -14.61 11.53 25.80
C LEU A 898 -14.21 12.90 25.21
N ARG A 899 -14.66 14.00 25.82
CA ARG A 899 -14.52 15.38 25.30
C ARG A 899 -13.11 15.80 24.89
N TYR A 900 -12.07 15.27 25.56
CA TYR A 900 -10.68 15.61 25.26
C TYR A 900 -10.16 15.02 23.93
N PHE A 901 -10.88 14.03 23.40
CA PHE A 901 -10.54 13.36 22.14
C PHE A 901 -11.41 13.84 20.97
N LEU A 902 -12.58 14.39 21.28
CA LEU A 902 -13.54 14.87 20.28
C LEU A 902 -13.10 16.22 19.69
N SER A 903 -13.49 16.47 18.44
CA SER A 903 -13.35 17.80 17.86
C SER A 903 -14.32 18.78 18.52
N ASP A 904 -13.94 20.05 18.56
CA ASP A 904 -14.77 21.15 19.05
C ASP A 904 -16.15 21.16 18.37
N TRP A 905 -16.18 20.88 17.07
CA TRP A 905 -17.42 20.82 16.29
C TRP A 905 -18.33 19.65 16.71
N THR A 906 -17.76 18.47 16.95
CA THR A 906 -18.50 17.31 17.46
C THR A 906 -19.10 17.61 18.84
N LEU A 907 -18.34 18.28 19.71
CA LEU A 907 -18.83 18.71 21.03
C LEU A 907 -20.01 19.68 20.94
N ALA A 908 -19.92 20.70 20.08
CA ALA A 908 -21.01 21.62 19.82
C ALA A 908 -22.28 20.88 19.33
N CYS A 909 -22.12 19.93 18.41
CA CYS A 909 -23.22 19.09 17.92
C CYS A 909 -23.86 18.26 19.03
N CYS A 910 -23.09 17.72 19.99
CA CYS A 910 -23.64 17.01 21.15
C CYS A 910 -24.58 17.91 21.98
N PHE A 911 -24.19 19.16 22.27
CA PHE A 911 -25.04 20.08 23.03
C PHE A 911 -26.31 20.48 22.24
N HIS A 912 -26.20 20.70 20.93
CA HIS A 912 -27.37 20.96 20.09
C HIS A 912 -28.35 19.79 20.05
N LEU A 913 -27.85 18.56 19.96
CA LEU A 913 -28.67 17.36 19.97
C LEU A 913 -29.37 17.17 21.33
N ALA A 914 -28.62 17.33 22.43
CA ALA A 914 -29.17 17.29 23.78
C ALA A 914 -30.27 18.34 24.00
N ARG A 915 -30.08 19.56 23.47
CA ARG A 915 -31.09 20.63 23.50
C ARG A 915 -32.36 20.23 22.76
N ARG A 916 -32.24 19.68 21.55
CA ARG A 916 -33.36 19.32 20.68
C ARG A 916 -34.26 18.26 21.32
N TYR A 917 -33.66 17.21 21.88
CA TYR A 917 -34.38 16.10 22.53
C TYR A 917 -34.62 16.31 24.03
N ARG A 918 -34.20 17.45 24.59
CA ARG A 918 -34.29 17.79 26.02
C ARG A 918 -33.65 16.73 26.92
N TRP A 919 -32.55 16.14 26.47
CA TRP A 919 -31.80 15.18 27.28
C TRP A 919 -31.04 15.89 28.39
N SER A 920 -31.16 15.38 29.60
CA SER A 920 -30.41 15.89 30.76
C SER A 920 -28.94 15.51 30.67
N LEU A 921 -28.08 16.52 30.72
CA LEU A 921 -26.63 16.43 30.88
C LEU A 921 -26.21 16.66 32.33
N THR A 922 -25.04 16.18 32.72
CA THR A 922 -24.53 16.41 34.07
C THR A 922 -24.02 17.84 34.23
N THR A 923 -24.01 18.34 35.48
CA THR A 923 -23.47 19.66 35.80
C THR A 923 -22.01 19.78 35.40
N GLU A 924 -21.22 18.71 35.60
CA GLU A 924 -19.81 18.67 35.22
C GLU A 924 -19.62 18.83 33.71
N GLN A 925 -20.36 18.08 32.89
CA GLN A 925 -20.31 18.18 31.43
C GLN A 925 -20.65 19.60 30.95
N THR A 926 -21.66 20.22 31.56
CA THR A 926 -22.12 21.56 31.20
C THR A 926 -21.09 22.63 31.62
N LEU A 927 -20.54 22.54 32.83
CA LEU A 927 -19.51 23.47 33.30
C LEU A 927 -18.20 23.35 32.51
N ALA A 928 -17.80 22.13 32.13
CA ALA A 928 -16.66 21.91 31.26
C ALA A 928 -16.86 22.60 29.90
N GLY A 929 -18.05 22.48 29.30
CA GLY A 929 -18.41 23.15 28.06
C GLY A 929 -18.39 24.68 28.15
N LEU A 930 -18.86 25.26 29.26
CA LEU A 930 -18.81 26.72 29.48
C LEU A 930 -17.38 27.27 29.65
N ARG A 931 -16.41 26.43 30.02
CA ARG A 931 -15.00 26.82 30.16
C ARG A 931 -14.16 26.45 28.94
N HIS A 932 -14.76 25.89 27.91
CA HIS A 932 -14.05 25.45 26.71
C HIS A 932 -13.38 26.65 26.02
N PRO A 933 -12.14 26.55 25.46
CA PRO A 933 -11.45 27.67 24.82
C PRO A 933 -12.18 28.21 23.58
N THR A 934 -12.87 27.33 22.86
CA THR A 934 -13.56 27.65 21.60
C THR A 934 -14.95 28.23 21.82
N GLY A 935 -15.21 29.43 21.28
CA GLY A 935 -16.43 30.21 21.54
C GLY A 935 -17.72 29.54 21.10
N PHE A 936 -17.78 28.93 19.91
CA PHE A 936 -19.01 28.28 19.42
C PHE A 936 -19.41 27.06 20.28
N VAL A 937 -18.46 26.42 20.98
CA VAL A 937 -18.77 25.36 21.95
C VAL A 937 -19.47 25.96 23.18
N ARG A 938 -18.94 27.07 23.72
CA ARG A 938 -19.58 27.79 24.84
C ARG A 938 -20.98 28.29 24.46
N GLU A 939 -21.13 28.83 23.26
CA GLU A 939 -22.43 29.29 22.71
C GLU A 939 -23.44 28.14 22.57
N SER A 940 -23.01 26.97 22.11
CA SER A 940 -23.84 25.75 22.06
C SER A 940 -24.35 25.35 23.45
N VAL A 941 -23.49 25.46 24.48
CA VAL A 941 -23.83 25.13 25.87
C VAL A 941 -24.82 26.14 26.45
N LEU A 942 -24.64 27.45 26.20
CA LEU A 942 -25.60 28.49 26.60
C LEU A 942 -26.97 28.22 26.01
N THR A 943 -27.01 27.83 24.74
CA THR A 943 -28.25 27.56 24.03
C THR A 943 -28.92 26.26 24.51
N TYR A 944 -28.14 25.26 24.94
CA TYR A 944 -28.65 24.10 25.65
C TYR A 944 -29.26 24.47 27.02
N LEU A 945 -28.53 25.26 27.82
CA LEU A 945 -28.96 25.70 29.15
C LEU A 945 -30.26 26.50 29.11
N LYS A 946 -30.49 27.28 28.04
CA LYS A 946 -31.74 28.01 27.81
C LYS A 946 -32.97 27.09 27.85
N VAL A 947 -32.84 25.86 27.38
CA VAL A 947 -33.93 24.87 27.35
C VAL A 947 -33.90 23.96 28.58
N ALA A 948 -32.71 23.52 28.99
CA ALA A 948 -32.55 22.51 30.03
C ALA A 948 -32.62 23.06 31.46
N SER A 949 -32.06 24.25 31.72
CA SER A 949 -32.10 24.90 33.04
C SER A 949 -32.07 26.44 32.93
N PRO A 950 -33.22 27.08 32.61
CA PRO A 950 -33.30 28.53 32.48
C PRO A 950 -32.89 29.29 33.74
N ARG A 951 -33.21 28.76 34.93
CA ARG A 951 -32.85 29.38 36.22
C ARG A 951 -31.34 29.46 36.41
N SER A 952 -30.64 28.34 36.18
CA SER A 952 -29.18 28.32 36.27
C SER A 952 -28.53 29.22 35.22
N LEU A 953 -29.13 29.34 34.03
CA LEU A 953 -28.64 30.25 32.99
C LEU A 953 -28.70 31.72 33.45
N ILE A 954 -29.82 32.16 34.05
CA ILE A 954 -30.00 33.52 34.55
C ILE A 954 -28.89 33.91 35.54
N ASP A 955 -28.52 33.00 36.45
CA ASP A 955 -27.45 33.25 37.42
C ASP A 955 -26.04 33.33 36.79
N LEU A 956 -25.83 32.69 35.64
CA LEU A 956 -24.55 32.62 34.94
C LEU A 956 -24.33 33.77 33.96
N LEU A 957 -25.38 34.29 33.32
CA LEU A 957 -25.29 35.33 32.27
C LEU A 957 -24.47 36.57 32.70
N PRO A 958 -24.63 37.14 33.91
CA PRO A 958 -23.84 38.30 34.33
C PRO A 958 -22.34 38.04 34.37
N ARG A 959 -21.93 36.80 34.66
CA ARG A 959 -20.51 36.40 34.75
C ARG A 959 -19.87 36.19 33.38
N LEU A 960 -20.67 35.93 32.34
CA LEU A 960 -20.21 35.67 30.98
C LEU A 960 -20.28 36.90 30.05
N LYS A 961 -20.73 38.05 30.57
CA LYS A 961 -20.80 39.30 29.79
C LYS A 961 -19.44 39.74 29.25
N ALA A 962 -18.37 39.48 30.00
CA ALA A 962 -16.99 39.83 29.64
C ALA A 962 -16.24 38.70 28.92
N ASP A 963 -16.94 37.73 28.31
CA ASP A 963 -16.31 36.66 27.53
C ASP A 963 -15.45 37.25 26.39
N PRO A 964 -14.20 36.77 26.18
CA PRO A 964 -13.32 37.32 25.15
C PRO A 964 -13.80 37.05 23.72
N ASP A 965 -14.67 36.06 23.51
CA ASP A 965 -15.20 35.71 22.20
C ASP A 965 -16.45 36.55 21.89
N ARG A 966 -16.41 37.24 20.75
CA ARG A 966 -17.49 38.13 20.30
C ARG A 966 -18.82 37.39 20.08
N ILE A 967 -18.77 36.13 19.66
CA ILE A 967 -19.97 35.31 19.42
C ILE A 967 -20.67 35.04 20.74
N VAL A 968 -19.91 34.64 21.76
CA VAL A 968 -20.44 34.33 23.08
C VAL A 968 -20.98 35.59 23.75
N SER A 969 -20.23 36.69 23.70
CA SER A 969 -20.65 37.98 24.26
C SER A 969 -21.97 38.46 23.62
N ALA A 970 -22.09 38.43 22.29
CA ALA A 970 -23.32 38.81 21.59
C ALA A 970 -24.51 37.90 21.95
N GLN A 971 -24.27 36.60 22.10
CA GLN A 971 -25.30 35.65 22.53
C GLN A 971 -25.76 35.91 23.96
N VAL A 972 -24.82 36.20 24.87
CA VAL A 972 -25.13 36.56 26.28
C VAL A 972 -25.96 37.84 26.34
N GLU A 973 -25.61 38.88 25.57
CA GLU A 973 -26.39 40.11 25.50
C GLU A 973 -27.84 39.86 25.02
N THR A 974 -27.99 39.03 23.99
CA THR A 974 -29.31 38.65 23.45
C THR A 974 -30.14 37.90 24.48
N LEU A 975 -29.54 36.94 25.19
CA LEU A 975 -30.22 36.17 26.25
C LEU A 975 -30.58 37.05 27.45
N MET A 976 -29.71 37.97 27.86
CA MET A 976 -30.01 38.91 28.94
C MET A 976 -31.21 39.80 28.60
N ALA A 977 -31.30 40.29 27.36
CA ALA A 977 -32.44 41.06 26.89
C ALA A 977 -33.73 40.23 26.92
N GLU A 978 -33.68 38.97 26.47
CA GLU A 978 -34.84 38.06 26.46
C GLU A 978 -35.38 37.74 27.87
N PHE A 979 -34.49 37.60 28.86
CA PHE A 979 -34.87 37.34 30.25
C PHE A 979 -35.19 38.61 31.07
N ASN A 980 -35.27 39.79 30.44
CA ASN A 980 -35.45 41.08 31.10
C ASN A 980 -34.41 41.37 32.20
N LEU A 981 -33.19 40.84 32.04
CA LEU A 981 -32.05 41.15 32.90
C LEU A 981 -31.43 42.48 32.44
N ALA A 982 -32.22 43.55 32.47
CA ALA A 982 -31.74 44.89 32.17
C ALA A 982 -30.77 45.33 33.27
N VAL A 983 -29.58 45.77 32.86
CA VAL A 983 -28.61 46.39 33.75
C VAL A 983 -29.17 47.74 34.20
N ASP A 984 -29.39 47.90 35.51
CA ASP A 984 -29.47 49.19 36.19
C ASP A 984 -28.20 50.00 35.87
N LEU A 985 -28.28 50.92 34.91
CA LEU A 985 -27.20 51.83 34.51
C LEU A 985 -27.20 53.16 35.31
N SER A 986 -27.87 53.25 36.45
CA SER A 986 -28.05 54.56 37.16
C SER A 986 -27.58 54.64 38.61
N ARG A 987 -26.73 53.74 39.12
CA ARG A 987 -26.09 53.93 40.45
C ARG A 987 -24.68 53.36 40.53
N ASN A 988 -23.68 53.98 39.88
CA ASN A 988 -22.32 54.05 40.44
C ASN A 988 -21.33 55.01 39.73
N ASN A 989 -21.79 56.16 39.26
CA ASN A 989 -20.87 57.29 39.01
C ASN A 989 -20.87 58.19 40.25
N GLY A 990 -20.09 57.81 41.26
CA GLY A 990 -19.99 58.57 42.50
C GLY A 990 -19.00 58.01 43.52
N HIS A 991 -17.73 57.87 43.15
CA HIS A 991 -16.63 58.47 43.91
C HIS A 991 -15.25 58.17 43.32
N ARG A 992 -14.43 59.24 43.32
CA ARG A 992 -13.04 59.31 42.88
C ARG A 992 -12.10 58.56 43.82
N SER A 993 -10.94 58.21 43.24
CA SER A 993 -9.59 58.15 43.82
C SER A 993 -9.30 57.20 44.99
N ASN A 994 -8.45 56.19 44.78
CA ASN A 994 -7.03 56.29 45.13
C ASN A 994 -6.23 55.02 44.76
N GLY A 995 -4.92 55.22 44.68
CA GLY A 995 -3.92 54.29 44.16
C GLY A 995 -3.68 52.98 44.93
N ALA A 996 -2.80 52.20 44.30
CA ALA A 996 -1.87 51.21 44.85
C ALA A 996 -2.29 49.74 44.87
N GLY A 997 -1.35 48.90 44.38
CA GLY A 997 -1.09 47.59 44.96
C GLY A 997 -1.25 46.40 44.02
N TYR A 998 -0.17 46.04 43.33
CA TYR A 998 0.12 44.66 42.92
C TYR A 998 -0.15 43.68 44.06
N LYS A 999 -0.81 42.55 43.78
CA LYS A 999 -0.50 41.24 44.37
C LYS A 999 -1.08 40.10 43.51
N ASN A 1000 -0.17 39.31 42.95
CA ASN A 1000 -0.33 37.93 42.52
C ASN A 1000 -1.08 37.10 43.58
N VAL A 1001 -1.90 36.12 43.19
CA VAL A 1001 -1.65 34.65 43.25
C VAL A 1001 -2.75 33.92 42.40
N PRO A 1002 -2.66 32.60 42.07
CA PRO A 1002 -2.22 32.04 40.79
C PRO A 1002 -3.35 31.39 39.96
N THR A 1003 -3.11 31.25 38.66
CA THR A 1003 -3.75 30.30 37.75
C THR A 1003 -2.68 29.44 37.10
#